data_AF-A0AAE3ND41-F1
#
_entry.id   AF-A0AAE3ND41-F1
#
_cell.length_a   1.000
_cell.length_b   1.000
_cell.length_c   1.000
_cell.angle_alpha   90.00
_cell.angle_beta   90.00
_cell.angle_gamma   90.00
#
_symmetry.space_group_name_H-M   'P 1'
#
loop_
_entity.id
_entity.type
_entity.pdbx_description
1 polymer ?
#
loop_
_entity_poly.entity_id
_entity_poly.type
_entity_poly.pdbx_seq_one_letter_code
_entity_poly.pdbx_strand_id
1 'polypeptide(L)'
;MIGMTTKLAALELLRKRLLSSPDASLQGLGHLIDNQPEFCRMGALGTTLGDFAPVRLPANAPLGSSGANPYVELWKLIFNVFGGDGTTANPGLKPVLDKIRTLLDKLDAIAAAEDLDALKAMSGEVDTLNQIASDLNAILVAIKGDGTLANLGIVPRVVDLIGAHAQPAMVRPRVGGGVGFPPRFWTVRDFLSKRRTGRFARQLWDSALVSGDDRFRAYALGWLSSWSLSAGGASAVASIVGAPYRNQWWRSRFVGNYIDLWSYGYAKVGPSPKPYADWPNLCAQELHKTVELPGAGFDPVQMMKDLRLGNALGTALPAEFTAWWLSAYETVYGDLGTNRPQMDADKLNDAYAMAWLVLWFQTSRESLGCNAVAPVAPTNCGGAPPWSNPVVPGDAGSGVGGPPPPEIDKKVKVGNVICAVILAILGIVAFCFGAWVAGGAAIAGAVALAVTAGTIDWDKFRCSLVWYRVYMYNGLRALHDVMSLGGLVHPYTPELSVDDTAIQLLSSMPTHIRTGDHIVMSRPGQERYPAVPWDGNGFTWFDDPTGSLEEPLRTAALAAAYPSGFLDDPANPLGSRSTFDAAPWPFATQGAGTLTPAGFINTVDAMLGWLAAPTNGPLPEHDLDGDRALGHQNWHFINDDWTNPVNIEPSA
;
A
#
# COMPACT_ATOMS: atom_id res chain seq x y z
N MET A 1 -12.05 0.12 3.24
CA MET A 1 -11.12 0.96 4.03
C MET A 1 -10.51 1.99 3.10
N ILE A 2 -10.31 3.22 3.58
CA ILE A 2 -9.64 4.28 2.83
C ILE A 2 -8.13 4.22 3.09
N GLY A 3 -7.34 4.26 2.01
CA GLY A 3 -5.87 4.18 2.08
C GLY A 3 -5.19 5.47 2.53
N MET A 4 -3.91 5.38 2.89
CA MET A 4 -3.13 6.53 3.37
C MET A 4 -3.05 7.63 2.32
N THR A 5 -2.89 7.28 1.06
CA THR A 5 -2.76 8.24 -0.03
C THR A 5 -4.06 9.02 -0.24
N THR A 6 -5.23 8.35 -0.22
CA THR A 6 -6.53 9.05 -0.33
C THR A 6 -6.73 10.03 0.82
N LYS A 7 -6.26 9.70 2.03
CA LYS A 7 -6.28 10.62 3.18
C LYS A 7 -5.40 11.86 2.95
N LEU A 8 -4.19 11.68 2.43
CA LEU A 8 -3.30 12.79 2.06
C LEU A 8 -3.89 13.64 0.93
N ALA A 9 -4.57 13.01 -0.05
CA ALA A 9 -5.26 13.70 -1.14
C ALA A 9 -6.43 14.56 -0.63
N ALA A 10 -7.24 14.03 0.29
CA ALA A 10 -8.31 14.79 0.93
C ALA A 10 -7.79 16.01 1.72
N LEU A 11 -6.66 15.85 2.44
CA LEU A 11 -6.02 16.96 3.14
C LEU A 11 -5.55 18.05 2.16
N GLU A 12 -4.98 17.68 1.01
CA GLU A 12 -4.56 18.64 -0.03
C GLU A 12 -5.76 19.44 -0.59
N LEU A 13 -6.89 18.76 -0.83
CA LEU A 13 -8.12 19.42 -1.29
C LEU A 13 -8.68 20.36 -0.22
N LEU A 14 -8.74 19.90 1.04
CA LEU A 14 -9.15 20.74 2.18
C LEU A 14 -8.25 21.98 2.30
N ARG A 15 -6.93 21.81 2.22
CA ARG A 15 -5.96 22.92 2.22
C ARG A 15 -6.28 23.94 1.13
N LYS A 16 -6.49 23.49 -0.12
CA LYS A 16 -6.82 24.39 -1.24
C LYS A 16 -8.09 25.21 -0.96
N ARG A 17 -9.12 24.57 -0.38
CA ARG A 17 -10.39 25.22 -0.05
C ARG A 17 -10.29 26.16 1.16
N LEU A 18 -9.48 25.82 2.16
CA LEU A 18 -9.21 26.70 3.30
C LEU A 18 -8.49 27.97 2.84
N LEU A 19 -7.43 27.83 2.02
CA LEU A 19 -6.65 28.96 1.51
C LEU A 19 -7.46 29.90 0.60
N SER A 20 -8.43 29.35 -0.15
CA SER A 20 -9.33 30.12 -1.02
C SER A 20 -10.59 30.63 -0.30
N SER A 21 -10.76 30.32 0.99
CA SER A 21 -11.92 30.75 1.76
C SER A 21 -11.93 32.27 1.95
N PRO A 22 -13.10 32.93 1.82
CA PRO A 22 -13.25 34.34 2.17
C PRO A 22 -13.24 34.57 3.70
N ASP A 23 -13.39 33.53 4.50
CA ASP A 23 -13.32 33.61 5.97
C ASP A 23 -11.86 33.56 6.41
N ALA A 24 -11.38 34.66 7.02
CA ALA A 24 -10.00 34.79 7.49
C ALA A 24 -9.62 33.74 8.55
N SER A 25 -10.57 33.24 9.35
CA SER A 25 -10.31 32.18 10.32
C SER A 25 -10.03 30.84 9.64
N LEU A 26 -10.80 30.51 8.61
CA LEU A 26 -10.60 29.31 7.79
C LEU A 26 -9.32 29.43 6.96
N GLN A 27 -9.05 30.61 6.38
CA GLN A 27 -7.80 30.87 5.69
C GLN A 27 -6.58 30.71 6.61
N GLY A 28 -6.69 31.14 7.87
CA GLY A 28 -5.68 30.91 8.90
C GLY A 28 -5.37 29.42 9.14
N LEU A 29 -6.37 28.53 9.05
CA LEU A 29 -6.15 27.09 9.11
C LEU A 29 -5.46 26.55 7.86
N GLY A 30 -5.74 27.13 6.68
CA GLY A 30 -4.99 26.83 5.46
C GLY A 30 -3.50 27.16 5.61
N HIS A 31 -3.18 28.32 6.18
CA HIS A 31 -1.81 28.71 6.49
C HIS A 31 -1.16 27.85 7.59
N LEU A 32 -1.93 27.35 8.55
CA LEU A 32 -1.43 26.39 9.55
C LEU A 32 -0.94 25.10 8.87
N ILE A 33 -1.66 24.60 7.86
CA ILE A 33 -1.22 23.43 7.07
C ILE A 33 0.09 23.74 6.34
N ASP A 34 0.25 24.95 5.77
CA ASP A 34 1.48 25.35 5.08
C ASP A 34 2.68 25.53 6.03
N ASN A 35 2.43 25.98 7.25
CA ASN A 35 3.48 26.24 8.24
C ASN A 35 3.91 24.99 9.01
N GLN A 36 3.03 23.99 9.14
CA GLN A 36 3.28 22.73 9.85
C GLN A 36 2.84 21.51 9.01
N PRO A 37 3.33 21.37 7.76
CA PRO A 37 2.78 20.41 6.81
C PRO A 37 3.04 18.96 7.21
N GLU A 38 4.20 18.65 7.82
CA GLU A 38 4.58 17.29 8.23
C GLU A 38 3.67 16.80 9.37
N PHE A 39 3.42 17.65 10.38
CA PHE A 39 2.50 17.33 11.48
C PHE A 39 1.07 17.14 10.97
N CYS A 40 0.60 18.00 10.07
CA CYS A 40 -0.74 17.89 9.50
C CYS A 40 -0.91 16.60 8.68
N ARG A 41 0.06 16.28 7.81
CA ARG A 41 0.03 15.04 7.01
C ARG A 41 0.17 13.78 7.86
N MET A 42 0.99 13.82 8.92
CA MET A 42 1.05 12.74 9.91
C MET A 42 -0.31 12.55 10.61
N GLY A 43 -0.98 13.64 10.97
CA GLY A 43 -2.34 13.61 11.50
C GLY A 43 -3.34 13.00 10.52
N ALA A 44 -3.22 13.33 9.23
CA ALA A 44 -4.07 12.79 8.16
C ALA A 44 -3.89 11.29 7.93
N LEU A 45 -2.84 10.64 8.44
CA LEU A 45 -2.80 9.17 8.46
C LEU A 45 -3.92 8.60 9.35
N GLY A 46 -4.29 9.34 10.40
CA GLY A 46 -5.44 9.07 11.27
C GLY A 46 -5.43 7.66 11.86
N THR A 47 -6.55 6.96 11.70
CA THR A 47 -6.75 5.58 12.21
C THR A 47 -5.78 4.54 11.65
N THR A 48 -5.08 4.83 10.55
CA THR A 48 -4.09 3.91 9.97
C THR A 48 -2.88 3.72 10.89
N LEU A 49 -2.60 4.63 11.83
CA LEU A 49 -1.60 4.35 12.86
C LEU A 49 -1.98 3.11 13.70
N GLY A 50 -3.27 2.88 13.92
CA GLY A 50 -3.78 1.68 14.59
C GLY A 50 -3.59 0.39 13.79
N ASP A 51 -3.48 0.46 12.45
CA ASP A 51 -3.14 -0.70 11.63
C ASP A 51 -1.77 -1.27 11.95
N PHE A 52 -0.88 -0.42 12.46
CA PHE A 52 0.50 -0.78 12.72
C PHE A 52 0.84 -0.92 14.21
N ALA A 53 -0.15 -0.75 15.09
CA ALA A 53 0.05 -0.81 16.53
C ALA A 53 -0.58 -2.07 17.17
N PRO A 54 0.14 -2.81 18.03
CA PRO A 54 1.58 -2.70 18.29
C PRO A 54 2.40 -3.40 17.20
N VAL A 55 3.56 -2.84 16.87
CA VAL A 55 4.52 -3.50 15.97
C VAL A 55 5.17 -4.68 16.67
N ARG A 56 5.58 -4.51 17.94
CA ARG A 56 6.26 -5.55 18.71
C ARG A 56 5.26 -6.32 19.55
N LEU A 57 5.19 -7.63 19.33
CA LEU A 57 4.41 -8.57 20.14
C LEU A 57 5.37 -9.39 21.03
N PRO A 58 4.90 -9.88 22.20
CA PRO A 58 5.65 -10.88 22.95
C PRO A 58 6.00 -12.07 22.05
N ALA A 59 7.22 -12.61 22.16
CA ALA A 59 7.74 -13.68 21.29
C ALA A 59 6.87 -14.95 21.22
N ASN A 60 5.94 -15.10 22.16
CA ASN A 60 5.10 -16.28 22.34
C ASN A 60 3.63 -15.99 21.96
N ALA A 61 3.31 -14.82 21.42
CA ALA A 61 1.95 -14.46 21.04
C ALA A 61 1.57 -15.22 19.77
N PRO A 62 0.66 -16.22 19.81
CA PRO A 62 0.18 -16.85 18.59
C PRO A 62 -0.44 -15.81 17.65
N LEU A 63 -0.31 -16.01 16.34
CA LEU A 63 -0.99 -15.20 15.33
C LEU A 63 -2.50 -15.18 15.64
N GLY A 64 -3.09 -13.97 15.67
CA GLY A 64 -4.49 -13.77 16.09
C GLY A 64 -4.71 -13.63 17.61
N SER A 65 -3.63 -13.53 18.41
CA SER A 65 -3.73 -13.13 19.82
C SER A 65 -4.37 -11.75 19.98
N SER A 66 -5.01 -11.51 21.14
CA SER A 66 -5.54 -10.20 21.50
C SER A 66 -4.49 -9.10 21.30
N GLY A 67 -4.84 -8.07 20.52
CA GLY A 67 -3.95 -6.95 20.20
C GLY A 67 -2.93 -7.21 19.08
N ALA A 68 -2.76 -8.43 18.57
CA ALA A 68 -1.91 -8.71 17.41
C ALA A 68 -2.63 -8.31 16.12
N ASN A 69 -2.09 -7.35 15.37
CA ASN A 69 -2.65 -6.99 14.06
C ASN A 69 -2.01 -7.83 12.94
N PRO A 70 -2.75 -8.74 12.29
CA PRO A 70 -2.23 -9.59 11.21
C PRO A 70 -1.67 -8.81 10.02
N TYR A 71 -2.12 -7.57 9.83
CA TYR A 71 -1.61 -6.70 8.77
C TYR A 71 -0.15 -6.28 9.02
N VAL A 72 0.25 -6.05 10.27
CA VAL A 72 1.67 -5.83 10.63
C VAL A 72 2.50 -7.06 10.30
N GLU A 73 2.01 -8.23 10.67
CA GLU A 73 2.72 -9.49 10.47
C GLU A 73 2.93 -9.81 8.99
N LEU A 74 1.94 -9.49 8.15
CA LEU A 74 2.10 -9.54 6.70
C LEU A 74 3.27 -8.68 6.22
N TRP A 75 3.31 -7.42 6.63
CA TRP A 75 4.38 -6.50 6.23
C TRP A 75 5.74 -6.92 6.77
N LYS A 76 5.82 -7.47 7.99
CA LYS A 76 7.06 -8.06 8.52
C LYS A 76 7.60 -9.18 7.63
N LEU A 77 6.73 -10.06 7.11
CA LEU A 77 7.16 -11.12 6.18
C LEU A 77 7.71 -10.54 4.88
N ILE A 78 7.02 -9.55 4.32
CA ILE A 78 7.45 -8.87 3.09
C ILE A 78 8.80 -8.18 3.31
N PHE A 79 8.94 -7.40 4.39
CA PHE A 79 10.19 -6.71 4.72
C PHE A 79 11.33 -7.64 5.11
N ASN A 80 11.04 -8.81 5.68
CA ASN A 80 12.08 -9.80 5.95
C ASN A 80 12.72 -10.34 4.67
N VAL A 81 11.92 -10.62 3.63
CA VAL A 81 12.45 -11.08 2.33
C VAL A 81 13.06 -9.92 1.54
N PHE A 82 12.46 -8.73 1.62
CA PHE A 82 12.95 -7.57 0.90
C PHE A 82 14.27 -7.06 1.47
N GLY A 83 14.37 -6.87 2.78
CA GLY A 83 15.58 -6.39 3.45
C GLY A 83 16.63 -7.49 3.65
N GLY A 84 16.21 -8.71 4.01
CA GLY A 84 17.10 -9.83 4.34
C GLY A 84 17.96 -9.59 5.58
N ASP A 85 18.59 -10.65 6.08
CA ASP A 85 19.56 -10.56 7.17
C ASP A 85 21.02 -10.50 6.72
N GLY A 86 21.25 -10.58 5.41
CA GLY A 86 22.58 -10.52 4.80
C GLY A 86 23.33 -11.85 4.88
N THR A 87 22.71 -12.92 5.40
CA THR A 87 23.25 -14.28 5.33
C THR A 87 22.98 -14.90 3.97
N THR A 88 23.67 -15.99 3.65
CA THR A 88 23.43 -16.77 2.42
C THR A 88 22.05 -17.43 2.39
N ALA A 89 21.40 -17.61 3.55
CA ALA A 89 20.05 -18.16 3.64
C ALA A 89 18.95 -17.10 3.47
N ASN A 90 19.24 -15.85 3.81
CA ASN A 90 18.31 -14.72 3.65
C ASN A 90 19.06 -13.43 3.26
N PRO A 91 19.59 -13.36 2.03
CA PRO A 91 20.47 -12.27 1.61
C PRO A 91 19.75 -10.93 1.41
N GLY A 92 18.43 -10.97 1.22
CA GLY A 92 17.59 -9.78 1.01
C GLY A 92 17.54 -9.34 -0.45
N LEU A 93 16.34 -9.12 -0.96
CA LEU A 93 16.15 -8.71 -2.35
C LEU A 93 16.73 -7.32 -2.64
N LYS A 94 16.55 -6.33 -1.76
CA LYS A 94 17.10 -4.98 -1.96
C LYS A 94 18.63 -4.98 -2.05
N PRO A 95 19.38 -5.55 -1.07
CA PRO A 95 20.84 -5.62 -1.17
C PRO A 95 21.33 -6.28 -2.47
N VAL A 96 20.67 -7.34 -2.93
CA VAL A 96 21.01 -8.04 -4.17
C VAL A 96 20.75 -7.16 -5.40
N LEU A 97 19.59 -6.49 -5.46
CA LEU A 97 19.27 -5.56 -6.54
C LEU A 97 20.26 -4.39 -6.58
N ASP A 98 20.67 -3.87 -5.43
CA ASP A 98 21.65 -2.78 -5.33
C ASP A 98 23.05 -3.22 -5.79
N LYS A 99 23.47 -4.46 -5.49
CA LYS A 99 24.69 -5.06 -6.05
C LYS A 99 24.63 -5.12 -7.59
N ILE A 100 23.51 -5.60 -8.15
CA ILE A 100 23.33 -5.70 -9.61
C ILE A 100 23.36 -4.30 -10.25
N ARG A 101 22.65 -3.31 -9.67
CA ARG A 101 22.67 -1.92 -10.16
C ARG A 101 24.08 -1.33 -10.15
N THR A 102 24.79 -1.47 -9.05
CA THR A 102 26.18 -0.98 -8.91
C THR A 102 27.10 -1.62 -9.95
N LEU A 103 26.91 -2.91 -10.23
CA LEU A 103 27.67 -3.61 -11.26
C LEU A 103 27.37 -3.07 -12.66
N LEU A 104 26.10 -2.85 -13.01
CA LEU A 104 25.72 -2.25 -14.29
C LEU A 104 26.24 -0.82 -14.43
N ASP A 105 26.19 -0.01 -13.37
CA ASP A 105 26.72 1.36 -13.36
C ASP A 105 28.25 1.38 -13.58
N LYS A 106 28.99 0.47 -12.94
CA LYS A 106 30.43 0.28 -13.20
C LYS A 106 30.70 -0.06 -14.67
N LEU A 107 29.91 -0.96 -15.24
CA LEU A 107 30.08 -1.39 -16.64
C LEU A 107 29.72 -0.29 -17.63
N ASP A 108 28.71 0.53 -17.35
CA ASP A 108 28.37 1.69 -18.16
C ASP A 108 29.53 2.70 -18.17
N ALA A 109 30.15 2.97 -17.01
CA ALA A 109 31.31 3.86 -16.93
C ALA A 109 32.50 3.31 -17.75
N ILE A 110 32.76 2.00 -17.64
CA ILE A 110 33.81 1.32 -18.41
C ILE A 110 33.52 1.38 -19.92
N ALA A 111 32.27 1.09 -20.31
CA ALA A 111 31.84 1.12 -21.71
C ALA A 111 31.90 2.53 -22.30
N ALA A 112 31.56 3.56 -21.52
CA ALA A 112 31.66 4.95 -21.94
C ALA A 112 33.12 5.39 -22.15
N ALA A 113 34.04 4.90 -21.31
CA ALA A 113 35.47 5.19 -21.41
C ALA A 113 36.22 4.30 -22.41
N GLU A 114 35.58 3.26 -22.95
CA GLU A 114 36.24 2.21 -23.76
C GLU A 114 37.44 1.58 -23.03
N ASP A 115 37.34 1.48 -21.71
CA ASP A 115 38.44 1.08 -20.83
C ASP A 115 38.56 -0.45 -20.77
N LEU A 116 39.34 -0.98 -21.70
CA LEU A 116 39.61 -2.41 -21.80
C LEU A 116 40.27 -2.98 -20.53
N ASP A 117 41.10 -2.20 -19.84
CA ASP A 117 41.85 -2.69 -18.69
C ASP A 117 41.00 -2.70 -17.41
N ALA A 118 40.15 -1.68 -17.22
CA ALA A 118 39.13 -1.71 -16.17
C ALA A 118 38.14 -2.87 -16.38
N LEU A 119 37.78 -3.18 -17.63
CA LEU A 119 36.90 -4.32 -17.94
C LEU A 119 37.57 -5.67 -17.65
N LYS A 120 38.88 -5.81 -17.89
CA LYS A 120 39.64 -7.00 -17.47
C LYS A 120 39.72 -7.12 -15.95
N ALA A 121 39.84 -6.00 -15.24
CA ALA A 121 39.86 -5.98 -13.77
C ALA A 121 38.55 -6.48 -13.15
N MET A 122 37.43 -6.46 -13.89
CA MET A 122 36.16 -7.06 -13.47
C MET A 122 36.22 -8.60 -13.31
N SER A 123 37.30 -9.27 -13.72
CA SER A 123 37.54 -10.68 -13.35
C SER A 123 37.52 -10.92 -11.84
N GLY A 124 37.95 -9.94 -11.04
CA GLY A 124 37.87 -10.02 -9.57
C GLY A 124 36.45 -10.00 -9.02
N GLU A 125 35.45 -9.66 -9.85
CA GLU A 125 34.03 -9.60 -9.46
C GLU A 125 33.28 -10.91 -9.78
N VAL A 126 33.97 -11.96 -10.27
CA VAL A 126 33.37 -13.27 -10.56
C VAL A 126 32.76 -13.90 -9.30
N ASP A 127 33.41 -13.75 -8.15
CA ASP A 127 32.86 -14.24 -6.89
C ASP A 127 31.61 -13.44 -6.47
N THR A 128 31.60 -12.13 -6.71
CA THR A 128 30.41 -11.27 -6.53
C THR A 128 29.24 -11.76 -7.40
N LEU A 129 29.51 -12.09 -8.66
CA LEU A 129 28.53 -12.61 -9.61
C LEU A 129 27.95 -13.97 -9.17
N ASN A 130 28.82 -14.91 -8.78
CA ASN A 130 28.40 -16.20 -8.23
C ASN A 130 27.58 -16.05 -6.96
N GLN A 131 27.97 -15.10 -6.09
CA GLN A 131 27.24 -14.80 -4.86
C GLN A 131 25.86 -14.22 -5.18
N ILE A 132 25.73 -13.31 -6.14
CA ILE A 132 24.43 -12.77 -6.56
C ILE A 132 23.51 -13.91 -7.07
N ALA A 133 24.02 -14.81 -7.90
CA ALA A 133 23.22 -15.95 -8.38
C ALA A 133 22.75 -16.86 -7.23
N SER A 134 23.64 -17.17 -6.29
CA SER A 134 23.31 -17.92 -5.08
C SER A 134 22.28 -17.19 -4.22
N ASP A 135 22.45 -15.88 -4.04
CA ASP A 135 21.59 -15.03 -3.22
C ASP A 135 20.16 -14.99 -3.81
N LEU A 136 20.03 -14.87 -5.14
CA LEU A 136 18.76 -14.91 -5.83
C LEU A 136 18.05 -16.26 -5.67
N ASN A 137 18.80 -17.36 -5.71
CA ASN A 137 18.23 -18.69 -5.48
C ASN A 137 17.67 -18.81 -4.05
N ALA A 138 18.40 -18.30 -3.05
CA ALA A 138 17.94 -18.27 -1.66
C ALA A 138 16.68 -17.41 -1.51
N ILE A 139 16.60 -16.24 -2.16
CA ILE A 139 15.41 -15.40 -2.17
C ILE A 139 14.22 -16.12 -2.82
N LEU A 140 14.45 -16.82 -3.94
CA LEU A 140 13.39 -17.58 -4.61
C LEU A 140 12.84 -18.70 -3.72
N VAL A 141 13.74 -19.43 -3.05
CA VAL A 141 13.37 -20.47 -2.07
C VAL A 141 12.63 -19.86 -0.88
N ALA A 142 13.04 -18.68 -0.41
CA ALA A 142 12.29 -17.97 0.64
C ALA A 142 10.87 -17.59 0.18
N ILE A 143 10.70 -17.19 -1.08
CA ILE A 143 9.39 -16.80 -1.63
C ILE A 143 8.49 -18.01 -1.86
N LYS A 144 8.97 -19.01 -2.62
CA LYS A 144 8.17 -20.13 -3.15
C LYS A 144 8.25 -21.40 -2.32
N GLY A 145 9.22 -21.49 -1.41
CA GLY A 145 9.60 -22.74 -0.76
C GLY A 145 10.56 -23.57 -1.61
N ASP A 146 11.09 -24.63 -1.02
CA ASP A 146 11.96 -25.61 -1.70
C ASP A 146 11.18 -26.84 -2.21
N GLY A 147 9.84 -26.78 -2.15
CA GLY A 147 8.95 -27.87 -2.52
C GLY A 147 8.78 -28.94 -1.43
N THR A 148 9.37 -28.75 -0.25
CA THR A 148 9.17 -29.63 0.90
C THR A 148 8.10 -29.09 1.84
N LEU A 149 7.49 -29.98 2.63
CA LEU A 149 6.55 -29.58 3.70
C LEU A 149 7.24 -28.81 4.84
N ALA A 150 8.57 -28.88 4.95
CA ALA A 150 9.35 -28.18 5.97
C ALA A 150 9.57 -26.71 5.61
N ASN A 151 9.51 -26.35 4.32
CA ASN A 151 9.71 -24.99 3.83
C ASN A 151 8.79 -24.69 2.65
N LEU A 152 7.58 -24.23 2.96
CA LEU A 152 6.57 -23.83 1.99
C LEU A 152 6.80 -22.42 1.42
N GLY A 153 7.83 -21.69 1.89
CA GLY A 153 8.05 -20.29 1.53
C GLY A 153 7.04 -19.33 2.16
N ILE A 154 7.18 -18.02 1.84
CA ILE A 154 6.30 -16.99 2.39
C ILE A 154 4.92 -16.96 1.72
N VAL A 155 4.81 -17.35 0.44
CA VAL A 155 3.56 -17.16 -0.33
C VAL A 155 2.36 -17.88 0.32
N PRO A 156 2.45 -19.18 0.71
CA PRO A 156 1.36 -19.84 1.40
C PRO A 156 1.03 -19.20 2.75
N ARG A 157 2.05 -18.70 3.48
CA ARG A 157 1.85 -17.99 4.75
C ARG A 157 1.16 -16.65 4.56
N VAL A 158 1.45 -15.93 3.49
CA VAL A 158 0.76 -14.68 3.11
C VAL A 158 -0.70 -14.99 2.78
N VAL A 159 -0.97 -16.02 1.98
CA VAL A 159 -2.33 -16.45 1.64
C VAL A 159 -3.12 -16.84 2.90
N ASP A 160 -2.51 -17.63 3.79
CA ASP A 160 -3.11 -18.03 5.06
C ASP A 160 -3.37 -16.84 5.99
N LEU A 161 -2.40 -15.93 6.14
CA LEU A 161 -2.59 -14.68 6.89
C LEU A 161 -3.75 -13.88 6.33
N ILE A 162 -3.80 -13.69 5.02
CA ILE A 162 -4.86 -12.92 4.36
C ILE A 162 -6.23 -13.57 4.55
N GLY A 163 -6.33 -14.89 4.32
CA GLY A 163 -7.59 -15.62 4.26
C GLY A 163 -8.16 -16.02 5.63
N ALA A 164 -7.32 -16.51 6.54
CA ALA A 164 -7.77 -17.10 7.80
C ALA A 164 -7.53 -16.22 9.04
N HIS A 165 -6.53 -15.33 9.00
CA HIS A 165 -6.07 -14.62 10.20
C HIS A 165 -6.29 -13.11 10.19
N ALA A 166 -6.26 -12.46 9.03
CA ALA A 166 -6.41 -11.01 8.86
C ALA A 166 -7.87 -10.55 8.80
N GLN A 167 -8.83 -11.46 8.96
CA GLN A 167 -10.24 -11.12 9.00
C GLN A 167 -10.51 -10.19 10.18
N PRO A 168 -11.07 -8.98 9.94
CA PRO A 168 -11.50 -8.10 11.01
C PRO A 168 -12.53 -8.80 11.91
N ALA A 169 -12.58 -8.44 13.18
CA ALA A 169 -13.59 -8.98 14.09
C ALA A 169 -14.99 -8.77 13.49
N MET A 170 -15.80 -9.84 13.41
CA MET A 170 -17.14 -9.79 12.83
C MET A 170 -18.21 -9.70 13.90
N VAL A 171 -19.23 -8.88 13.61
CA VAL A 171 -20.51 -8.86 14.32
C VAL A 171 -21.20 -10.22 14.18
N ARG A 172 -21.57 -10.88 15.27
CA ARG A 172 -22.34 -12.15 15.20
C ARG A 172 -23.74 -12.00 15.83
N PRO A 173 -24.81 -12.50 15.19
CA PRO A 173 -26.12 -12.64 15.81
C PRO A 173 -26.07 -13.59 17.03
N ARG A 174 -26.87 -13.31 18.06
CA ARG A 174 -27.02 -14.14 19.26
C ARG A 174 -28.20 -15.09 19.15
N VAL A 175 -28.10 -16.22 19.85
CA VAL A 175 -29.27 -17.01 20.25
C VAL A 175 -30.08 -16.14 21.22
N GLY A 176 -31.18 -15.55 20.73
CA GLY A 176 -31.99 -14.56 21.47
C GLY A 176 -32.16 -13.20 20.79
N GLY A 177 -31.62 -12.99 19.57
CA GLY A 177 -31.91 -11.80 18.75
C GLY A 177 -31.02 -10.58 19.01
N GLY A 178 -30.18 -10.61 20.05
CA GLY A 178 -29.15 -9.60 20.25
C GLY A 178 -28.00 -9.71 19.24
N VAL A 179 -27.19 -8.67 19.12
CA VAL A 179 -26.03 -8.62 18.24
C VAL A 179 -24.81 -8.23 19.08
N GLY A 180 -23.63 -8.79 18.83
CA GLY A 180 -22.45 -8.27 19.52
C GLY A 180 -21.11 -8.73 18.99
N PHE A 181 -20.06 -8.08 19.50
CA PHE A 181 -18.67 -8.37 19.20
C PHE A 181 -17.96 -9.05 20.38
N PRO A 182 -17.05 -10.00 20.12
CA PRO A 182 -16.25 -10.60 21.18
C PRO A 182 -15.15 -9.61 21.65
N PRO A 183 -15.10 -9.28 22.96
CA PRO A 183 -14.23 -8.24 23.51
C PRO A 183 -12.71 -8.56 23.46
N ARG A 184 -12.33 -9.84 23.44
CA ARG A 184 -10.93 -10.28 23.57
C ARG A 184 -10.07 -10.12 22.31
N PHE A 185 -10.58 -9.54 21.23
CA PHE A 185 -9.89 -9.52 19.93
C PHE A 185 -9.61 -8.11 19.39
N TRP A 186 -9.87 -7.05 20.16
CA TRP A 186 -9.73 -5.70 19.63
C TRP A 186 -8.28 -5.25 19.59
N THR A 187 -7.90 -4.73 18.43
CA THR A 187 -6.63 -4.09 18.16
C THR A 187 -6.71 -2.59 18.44
N VAL A 188 -5.56 -1.90 18.43
CA VAL A 188 -5.53 -0.43 18.50
C VAL A 188 -6.33 0.18 17.34
N ARG A 189 -6.25 -0.44 16.15
CA ARG A 189 -7.09 -0.10 15.01
C ARG A 189 -8.58 -0.07 15.37
N ASP A 190 -9.11 -1.17 15.91
CA ASP A 190 -10.55 -1.28 16.22
C ASP A 190 -11.01 -0.19 17.18
N PHE A 191 -10.15 0.20 18.12
CA PHE A 191 -10.41 1.33 19.02
C PHE A 191 -10.49 2.64 18.27
N LEU A 192 -9.47 2.96 17.48
CA LEU A 192 -9.39 4.23 16.75
C LEU A 192 -10.43 4.32 15.61
N SER A 193 -10.87 3.20 15.04
CA SER A 193 -11.82 3.17 13.92
C SER A 193 -13.27 2.93 14.34
N LYS A 194 -13.56 2.31 15.49
CA LYS A 194 -14.95 1.91 15.82
C LYS A 194 -15.48 2.48 17.13
N ARG A 195 -14.64 2.88 18.08
CA ARG A 195 -15.07 3.26 19.43
C ARG A 195 -14.64 4.67 19.82
N ARG A 196 -15.59 5.47 20.33
CA ARG A 196 -15.33 6.84 20.82
C ARG A 196 -14.47 7.66 19.84
N THR A 197 -14.68 7.43 18.54
CA THR A 197 -13.90 8.00 17.45
C THR A 197 -14.12 9.52 17.35
N GLY A 198 -15.36 9.97 17.55
CA GLY A 198 -15.72 11.38 17.60
C GLY A 198 -15.13 12.05 18.84
N ARG A 199 -15.34 11.46 20.03
CA ARG A 199 -14.71 11.93 21.27
C ARG A 199 -13.20 12.03 21.17
N PHE A 200 -12.53 11.04 20.58
CA PHE A 200 -11.07 11.06 20.44
C PHE A 200 -10.60 12.16 19.48
N ALA A 201 -11.21 12.28 18.31
CA ALA A 201 -10.89 13.36 17.37
C ALA A 201 -11.14 14.74 17.99
N ARG A 202 -12.22 14.88 18.79
CA ARG A 202 -12.53 16.11 19.50
C ARG A 202 -11.51 16.43 20.59
N GLN A 203 -11.14 15.42 21.38
CA GLN A 203 -10.16 15.56 22.45
C GLN A 203 -8.80 15.98 21.91
N LEU A 204 -8.37 15.45 20.77
CA LEU A 204 -7.16 15.91 20.08
C LEU A 204 -7.28 17.40 19.72
N TRP A 205 -8.38 17.82 19.10
CA TRP A 205 -8.59 19.22 18.74
C TRP A 205 -8.60 20.16 19.95
N ASP A 206 -9.38 19.85 20.98
CA ASP A 206 -9.50 20.69 22.17
C ASP A 206 -8.18 20.80 22.94
N SER A 207 -7.49 19.68 23.14
CA SER A 207 -6.20 19.69 23.84
C SER A 207 -5.11 20.41 23.04
N ALA A 208 -5.15 20.34 21.69
CA ALA A 208 -4.26 21.13 20.84
C ALA A 208 -4.51 22.63 20.99
N LEU A 209 -5.77 23.07 21.01
CA LEU A 209 -6.12 24.48 21.25
C LEU A 209 -5.64 24.97 22.62
N VAL A 210 -5.81 24.15 23.67
CA VAL A 210 -5.34 24.47 25.02
C VAL A 210 -3.82 24.56 25.11
N SER A 211 -3.10 23.71 24.37
CA SER A 211 -1.63 23.71 24.39
C SER A 211 -1.01 24.98 23.82
N GLY A 212 -1.70 25.65 22.88
CA GLY A 212 -1.15 26.76 22.11
C GLY A 212 -0.05 26.36 21.12
N ASP A 213 0.26 25.07 20.94
CA ASP A 213 1.28 24.58 20.01
C ASP A 213 0.68 24.33 18.61
N ASP A 214 1.14 25.10 17.63
CA ASP A 214 0.69 24.98 16.25
C ASP A 214 0.97 23.59 15.65
N ARG A 215 2.00 22.87 16.11
CA ARG A 215 2.28 21.49 15.67
C ARG A 215 1.13 20.55 16.06
N PHE A 216 0.62 20.68 17.28
CA PHE A 216 -0.48 19.85 17.79
C PHE A 216 -1.79 20.23 17.10
N ARG A 217 -2.02 21.52 16.85
CA ARG A 217 -3.18 22.00 16.08
C ARG A 217 -3.16 21.47 14.65
N ALA A 218 -2.01 21.50 14.00
CA ALA A 218 -1.83 20.96 12.65
C ALA A 218 -2.11 19.45 12.61
N TYR A 219 -1.55 18.68 13.54
CA TYR A 219 -1.83 17.24 13.66
C TYR A 219 -3.32 16.97 13.88
N ALA A 220 -3.97 17.67 14.82
CA ALA A 220 -5.38 17.48 15.12
C ALA A 220 -6.27 17.82 13.91
N LEU A 221 -5.93 18.87 13.14
CA LEU A 221 -6.62 19.21 11.88
C LEU A 221 -6.49 18.09 10.83
N GLY A 222 -5.29 17.52 10.69
CA GLY A 222 -5.07 16.36 9.85
C GLY A 222 -5.90 15.15 10.28
N TRP A 223 -5.93 14.87 11.59
CA TRP A 223 -6.74 13.78 12.15
C TRP A 223 -8.22 13.96 11.86
N LEU A 224 -8.75 15.17 12.04
CA LEU A 224 -10.15 15.50 11.73
C LEU A 224 -10.47 15.31 10.25
N SER A 225 -9.56 15.72 9.35
CA SER A 225 -9.70 15.48 7.91
C SER A 225 -9.78 13.98 7.60
N SER A 226 -8.89 13.16 8.19
CA SER A 226 -8.96 11.70 8.03
C SER A 226 -10.22 11.09 8.64
N TRP A 227 -10.68 11.63 9.78
CA TRP A 227 -11.89 11.16 10.47
C TRP A 227 -13.11 11.41 9.59
N SER A 228 -13.27 12.64 9.08
CA SER A 228 -14.42 13.01 8.22
C SER A 228 -14.41 12.20 6.92
N LEU A 229 -13.23 12.03 6.33
CA LEU A 229 -13.05 11.20 5.14
C LEU A 229 -13.47 9.76 5.39
N SER A 230 -13.08 9.17 6.51
CA SER A 230 -13.42 7.79 6.83
C SER A 230 -14.91 7.65 7.16
N ALA A 231 -15.48 8.61 7.88
CA ALA A 231 -16.91 8.62 8.20
C ALA A 231 -17.81 8.67 6.95
N GLY A 232 -17.49 9.54 5.98
CA GLY A 232 -18.27 9.67 4.75
C GLY A 232 -17.86 8.68 3.66
N GLY A 233 -16.56 8.57 3.39
CA GLY A 233 -15.98 7.81 2.29
C GLY A 233 -15.97 6.30 2.49
N ALA A 234 -16.02 5.78 3.73
CA ALA A 234 -16.05 4.32 3.94
C ALA A 234 -17.28 3.68 3.30
N SER A 235 -18.42 4.39 3.30
CA SER A 235 -19.64 3.95 2.64
C SER A 235 -19.52 3.94 1.12
N ALA A 236 -18.79 4.90 0.53
CA ALA A 236 -18.48 4.92 -0.89
C ALA A 236 -17.59 3.74 -1.28
N VAL A 237 -16.52 3.49 -0.51
CA VAL A 237 -15.65 2.32 -0.72
C VAL A 237 -16.43 1.02 -0.61
N ALA A 238 -17.32 0.89 0.38
CA ALA A 238 -18.16 -0.31 0.53
C ALA A 238 -19.12 -0.51 -0.66
N SER A 239 -19.69 0.57 -1.19
CA SER A 239 -20.50 0.53 -2.42
C SER A 239 -19.68 0.09 -3.64
N ILE A 240 -18.43 0.57 -3.78
CA ILE A 240 -17.51 0.16 -4.84
C ILE A 240 -17.17 -1.34 -4.73
N VAL A 241 -16.87 -1.81 -3.52
CA VAL A 241 -16.50 -3.20 -3.23
C VAL A 241 -17.69 -4.16 -3.38
N GLY A 242 -18.91 -3.68 -3.13
CA GLY A 242 -20.13 -4.49 -3.05
C GLY A 242 -20.37 -5.12 -1.68
N ALA A 243 -19.54 -4.78 -0.68
CA ALA A 243 -19.69 -5.19 0.71
C ALA A 243 -18.91 -4.26 1.66
N PRO A 244 -19.30 -4.20 2.93
CA PRO A 244 -18.55 -3.52 3.99
C PRO A 244 -17.18 -4.17 4.26
N TYR A 245 -16.29 -3.40 4.90
CA TYR A 245 -14.89 -3.80 5.09
C TYR A 245 -14.71 -5.17 5.76
N ARG A 246 -15.39 -5.47 6.89
CA ARG A 246 -15.24 -6.79 7.54
C ARG A 246 -15.63 -7.99 6.66
N ASN A 247 -16.49 -7.80 5.67
CA ASN A 247 -16.96 -8.90 4.83
C ASN A 247 -15.99 -9.14 3.67
N GLN A 248 -15.36 -8.09 3.15
CA GLN A 248 -14.49 -8.16 1.98
C GLN A 248 -13.20 -7.39 2.24
N TRP A 249 -12.50 -7.73 3.34
CA TRP A 249 -11.41 -6.92 3.88
C TRP A 249 -10.21 -6.84 2.93
N TRP A 250 -9.86 -7.96 2.27
CA TRP A 250 -8.73 -7.99 1.35
C TRP A 250 -9.07 -7.33 0.02
N ARG A 251 -10.25 -7.62 -0.54
CA ARG A 251 -10.77 -6.91 -1.72
C ARG A 251 -10.83 -5.40 -1.48
N SER A 252 -11.22 -4.96 -0.29
CA SER A 252 -11.24 -3.55 0.08
C SER A 252 -9.85 -2.93 0.09
N ARG A 253 -8.78 -3.67 0.44
CA ARG A 253 -7.40 -3.19 0.36
C ARG A 253 -6.93 -3.14 -1.11
N PHE A 254 -7.22 -4.18 -1.89
CA PHE A 254 -6.95 -4.21 -3.33
C PHE A 254 -7.60 -3.02 -4.08
N VAL A 255 -8.92 -2.85 -3.94
CA VAL A 255 -9.66 -1.71 -4.50
C VAL A 255 -9.15 -0.38 -3.93
N GLY A 256 -8.81 -0.35 -2.64
CA GLY A 256 -8.23 0.81 -1.97
C GLY A 256 -6.97 1.36 -2.65
N ASN A 257 -6.12 0.49 -3.21
CA ASN A 257 -4.92 0.92 -3.93
C ASN A 257 -5.24 1.65 -5.24
N TYR A 258 -6.30 1.25 -5.95
CA TYR A 258 -6.77 1.95 -7.15
C TYR A 258 -7.44 3.28 -6.77
N ILE A 259 -8.24 3.30 -5.69
CA ILE A 259 -8.84 4.53 -5.16
C ILE A 259 -7.75 5.51 -4.73
N ASP A 260 -6.68 5.05 -4.09
CA ASP A 260 -5.52 5.87 -3.70
C ASP A 260 -4.87 6.56 -4.90
N LEU A 261 -4.61 5.81 -5.98
CA LEU A 261 -4.03 6.37 -7.20
C LEU A 261 -4.95 7.38 -7.86
N TRP A 262 -6.23 7.05 -7.99
CA TRP A 262 -7.23 7.94 -8.58
C TRP A 262 -7.38 9.23 -7.78
N SER A 263 -7.51 9.11 -6.46
CA SER A 263 -7.70 10.23 -5.53
C SER A 263 -6.50 11.17 -5.54
N TYR A 264 -5.29 10.62 -5.61
CA TYR A 264 -4.07 11.41 -5.71
C TYR A 264 -3.99 12.20 -7.02
N GLY A 265 -4.26 11.54 -8.16
CA GLY A 265 -4.30 12.19 -9.47
C GLY A 265 -5.30 13.34 -9.50
N TYR A 266 -6.52 13.09 -9.02
CA TYR A 266 -7.55 14.11 -8.89
C TYR A 266 -7.13 15.27 -7.97
N ALA A 267 -6.56 15.00 -6.80
CA ALA A 267 -6.13 16.07 -5.89
C ALA A 267 -4.96 16.91 -6.45
N LYS A 268 -4.08 16.32 -7.26
CA LYS A 268 -2.94 17.03 -7.85
C LYS A 268 -3.31 17.84 -9.08
N VAL A 269 -4.12 17.28 -9.98
CA VAL A 269 -4.37 17.85 -11.31
C VAL A 269 -5.82 18.34 -11.46
N GLY A 270 -6.77 17.66 -10.83
CA GLY A 270 -8.21 17.89 -10.98
C GLY A 270 -8.86 16.84 -11.90
N PRO A 271 -10.11 17.10 -12.34
CA PRO A 271 -10.78 16.25 -13.32
C PRO A 271 -9.97 16.13 -14.61
N SER A 272 -9.71 14.91 -15.07
CA SER A 272 -9.00 14.63 -16.31
C SER A 272 -9.69 13.48 -17.06
N PRO A 273 -9.75 13.50 -18.41
CA PRO A 273 -10.28 12.38 -19.17
C PRO A 273 -9.30 11.20 -19.20
N LYS A 274 -9.83 9.97 -19.27
CA LYS A 274 -9.06 8.77 -19.63
C LYS A 274 -8.31 9.03 -20.95
N PRO A 275 -6.99 8.74 -21.06
CA PRO A 275 -6.19 7.85 -20.22
C PRO A 275 -5.43 8.52 -19.04
N TYR A 276 -5.91 9.64 -18.52
CA TYR A 276 -5.31 10.33 -17.36
C TYR A 276 -3.82 10.66 -17.56
N ALA A 277 -3.43 11.05 -18.78
CA ALA A 277 -2.03 11.18 -19.18
C ALA A 277 -1.26 12.27 -18.40
N ASP A 278 -1.98 13.22 -17.80
CA ASP A 278 -1.46 14.30 -16.98
C ASP A 278 -1.35 13.94 -15.49
N TRP A 279 -1.96 12.83 -15.05
CA TRP A 279 -1.92 12.42 -13.65
C TRP A 279 -0.56 11.85 -13.26
N PRO A 280 0.01 12.28 -12.12
CA PRO A 280 1.25 11.72 -11.64
C PRO A 280 1.08 10.26 -11.22
N ASN A 281 2.12 9.46 -11.45
CA ASN A 281 2.22 8.13 -10.87
C ASN A 281 2.49 8.26 -9.38
N LEU A 282 1.75 7.52 -8.53
CA LEU A 282 2.02 7.46 -7.09
C LEU A 282 3.38 6.88 -6.79
N CYS A 283 3.77 5.93 -7.63
CA CYS A 283 5.11 5.46 -7.62
C CYS A 283 6.09 6.60 -7.91
N ALA A 284 7.14 6.67 -7.11
CA ALA A 284 8.15 7.72 -7.12
C ALA A 284 7.71 9.10 -6.60
N GLN A 285 6.56 9.22 -5.94
CA GLN A 285 6.16 10.47 -5.26
C GLN A 285 6.80 10.64 -3.89
N GLU A 286 7.44 9.60 -3.37
CA GLU A 286 8.13 9.63 -2.08
C GLU A 286 7.23 10.15 -0.93
N LEU A 287 5.97 9.72 -0.88
CA LEU A 287 4.98 10.25 0.06
C LEU A 287 5.39 10.08 1.54
N HIS A 288 6.21 9.07 1.83
CA HIS A 288 6.83 8.88 3.14
C HIS A 288 7.62 10.11 3.62
N LYS A 289 8.34 10.81 2.72
CA LYS A 289 9.07 12.05 3.07
C LYS A 289 8.13 13.18 3.45
N THR A 290 6.90 13.18 2.93
CA THR A 290 5.92 14.25 3.20
C THR A 290 5.29 14.16 4.59
N VAL A 291 5.35 12.97 5.21
CA VAL A 291 4.85 12.69 6.57
C VAL A 291 5.98 12.53 7.59
N GLU A 292 7.23 12.64 7.15
CA GLU A 292 8.42 12.52 8.00
C GLU A 292 8.60 13.78 8.83
N LEU A 293 8.59 13.66 10.16
CA LEU A 293 8.83 14.80 11.04
C LEU A 293 10.30 15.21 11.00
N PRO A 294 10.61 16.52 11.15
CA PRO A 294 11.99 16.98 11.24
C PRO A 294 12.78 16.25 12.34
N GLY A 295 13.92 15.66 11.96
CA GLY A 295 14.79 14.92 12.88
C GLY A 295 14.48 13.44 13.06
N ALA A 296 13.44 12.90 12.41
CA ALA A 296 13.16 11.46 12.42
C ALA A 296 14.30 10.64 11.81
N GLY A 297 14.80 11.05 10.64
CA GLY A 297 16.01 10.49 10.02
C GLY A 297 15.89 8.99 9.71
N PHE A 298 14.75 8.58 9.18
CA PHE A 298 14.46 7.17 8.95
C PHE A 298 15.38 6.57 7.88
N ASP A 299 16.03 5.45 8.21
CA ASP A 299 16.74 4.60 7.25
C ASP A 299 15.93 3.30 7.05
N PRO A 300 15.32 3.09 5.87
CA PRO A 300 14.49 1.92 5.61
C PRO A 300 15.27 0.60 5.76
N VAL A 301 16.57 0.58 5.47
CA VAL A 301 17.40 -0.63 5.61
C VAL A 301 17.58 -0.98 7.08
N GLN A 302 17.94 0.01 7.89
CA GLN A 302 18.09 -0.18 9.34
C GLN A 302 16.75 -0.52 10.00
N MET A 303 15.65 0.11 9.59
CA MET A 303 14.31 -0.21 10.11
C MET A 303 13.88 -1.64 9.79
N MET A 304 14.11 -2.13 8.56
CA MET A 304 13.81 -3.53 8.22
C MET A 304 14.64 -4.53 9.04
N LYS A 305 15.90 -4.18 9.33
CA LYS A 305 16.76 -4.96 10.22
C LYS A 305 16.22 -4.97 11.65
N ASP A 306 15.86 -3.81 12.19
CA ASP A 306 15.31 -3.69 13.54
C ASP A 306 13.97 -4.41 13.68
N LEU A 307 13.10 -4.31 12.68
CA LEU A 307 11.84 -5.04 12.61
C LEU A 307 12.04 -6.55 12.67
N ARG A 308 13.02 -7.09 11.93
CA ARG A 308 13.36 -8.51 11.96
C ARG A 308 13.88 -8.96 13.32
N LEU A 309 14.71 -8.13 13.97
CA LEU A 309 15.29 -8.43 15.27
C LEU A 309 14.32 -8.21 16.43
N GLY A 310 13.13 -7.64 16.17
CA GLY A 310 12.17 -7.27 17.20
C GLY A 310 12.61 -6.05 18.03
N ASN A 311 13.54 -5.26 17.51
CA ASN A 311 14.00 -4.01 18.11
C ASN A 311 12.96 -2.90 17.91
N ALA A 312 13.05 -1.84 18.72
CA ALA A 312 12.30 -0.61 18.47
C ALA A 312 12.72 -0.01 17.11
N LEU A 313 11.76 0.56 16.37
CA LEU A 313 12.00 1.12 15.03
C LEU A 313 12.54 2.57 15.06
N GLY A 314 12.86 3.08 16.26
CA GLY A 314 13.42 4.41 16.49
C GLY A 314 12.50 5.34 17.29
N THR A 315 13.07 6.39 17.88
CA THR A 315 12.34 7.48 18.54
C THR A 315 12.26 8.68 17.60
N ALA A 316 11.25 8.67 16.73
CA ALA A 316 11.08 9.70 15.70
C ALA A 316 10.11 10.81 16.12
N LEU A 317 9.20 10.52 17.06
CA LEU A 317 8.21 11.47 17.54
C LEU A 317 8.77 12.29 18.71
N PRO A 318 8.60 13.62 18.73
CA PRO A 318 8.97 14.45 19.87
C PRO A 318 8.31 13.97 21.16
N ALA A 319 9.04 13.98 22.28
CA ALA A 319 8.55 13.47 23.55
C ALA A 319 7.27 14.21 24.01
N GLU A 320 7.24 15.53 23.84
CA GLU A 320 6.08 16.36 24.14
C GLU A 320 4.86 16.01 23.27
N PHE A 321 5.09 15.64 22.01
CA PHE A 321 4.03 15.20 21.10
C PHE A 321 3.45 13.86 21.56
N THR A 322 4.32 12.88 21.87
CA THR A 322 3.85 11.57 22.33
C THR A 322 3.09 11.68 23.66
N ALA A 323 3.57 12.51 24.60
CA ALA A 323 2.88 12.74 25.86
C ALA A 323 1.50 13.39 25.65
N TRP A 324 1.41 14.38 24.76
CA TRP A 324 0.15 15.02 24.40
C TRP A 324 -0.85 14.04 23.78
N TRP A 325 -0.42 13.25 22.79
CA TRP A 325 -1.26 12.28 22.12
C TRP A 325 -1.75 11.19 23.07
N LEU A 326 -0.85 10.64 23.90
CA LEU A 326 -1.20 9.64 24.90
C LEU A 326 -2.13 10.21 25.97
N SER A 327 -1.97 11.48 26.36
CA SER A 327 -2.91 12.13 27.28
C SER A 327 -4.32 12.21 26.69
N ALA A 328 -4.46 12.51 25.39
CA ALA A 328 -5.75 12.47 24.71
C ALA A 328 -6.32 11.04 24.68
N TYR A 329 -5.49 10.04 24.39
CA TYR A 329 -5.89 8.63 24.38
C TYR A 329 -6.37 8.14 25.75
N GLU A 330 -5.63 8.45 26.81
CA GLU A 330 -5.99 8.12 28.19
C GLU A 330 -7.25 8.86 28.66
N THR A 331 -7.43 10.11 28.24
CA THR A 331 -8.66 10.87 28.55
C THR A 331 -9.90 10.20 27.96
N VAL A 332 -9.81 9.71 26.73
CA VAL A 332 -10.96 9.14 26.03
C VAL A 332 -11.19 7.67 26.34
N TYR A 333 -10.13 6.89 26.58
CA TYR A 333 -10.21 5.43 26.68
C TYR A 333 -9.74 4.89 28.05
N GLY A 334 -9.16 5.71 28.93
CA GLY A 334 -8.53 5.27 30.17
C GLY A 334 -9.48 4.60 31.18
N ASP A 335 -10.75 5.04 31.22
CA ASP A 335 -11.82 4.43 32.03
C ASP A 335 -12.10 2.96 31.68
N LEU A 336 -11.67 2.49 30.51
CA LEU A 336 -11.82 1.10 30.07
C LEU A 336 -10.79 0.14 30.69
N GLY A 337 -9.78 0.67 31.39
CA GLY A 337 -8.77 -0.10 32.10
C GLY A 337 -8.07 -1.15 31.22
N THR A 338 -7.95 -2.38 31.71
CA THR A 338 -7.28 -3.48 30.98
C THR A 338 -8.07 -4.00 29.78
N ASN A 339 -9.29 -3.52 29.55
CA ASN A 339 -10.07 -3.99 28.41
C ASN A 339 -9.62 -3.34 27.09
N ARG A 340 -8.95 -2.19 27.13
CA ARG A 340 -8.37 -1.57 25.92
C ARG A 340 -6.93 -2.02 25.66
N PRO A 341 -6.46 -1.95 24.40
CA PRO A 341 -5.04 -1.98 24.09
C PRO A 341 -4.30 -0.86 24.84
N GLN A 342 -3.26 -1.24 25.58
CA GLN A 342 -2.41 -0.27 26.26
C GLN A 342 -1.46 0.37 25.26
N MET A 343 -1.55 1.69 25.12
CA MET A 343 -0.65 2.49 24.29
C MET A 343 0.42 3.15 25.18
N ASP A 344 1.62 3.24 24.66
CA ASP A 344 2.75 3.93 25.26
C ASP A 344 3.55 4.63 24.14
N ALA A 345 4.56 5.42 24.52
CA ALA A 345 5.34 6.21 23.58
C ALA A 345 6.06 5.33 22.56
N ASP A 346 6.55 4.18 23.00
CA ASP A 346 7.24 3.18 22.17
C ASP A 346 6.31 2.62 21.09
N LYS A 347 5.12 2.16 21.47
CA LYS A 347 4.13 1.63 20.50
C LYS A 347 3.68 2.67 19.50
N LEU A 348 3.52 3.92 19.94
CA LEU A 348 3.14 5.02 19.05
C LEU A 348 4.27 5.35 18.06
N ASN A 349 5.53 5.40 18.52
CA ASN A 349 6.71 5.59 17.67
C ASN A 349 6.84 4.46 16.65
N ASP A 350 6.75 3.21 17.09
CA ASP A 350 6.86 2.05 16.20
C ASP A 350 5.75 2.04 15.16
N ALA A 351 4.51 2.39 15.54
CA ALA A 351 3.39 2.46 14.61
C ALA A 351 3.57 3.56 13.55
N TYR A 352 4.07 4.73 13.96
CA TYR A 352 4.43 5.81 13.04
C TYR A 352 5.55 5.40 12.08
N ALA A 353 6.63 4.83 12.61
CA ALA A 353 7.76 4.33 11.85
C ALA A 353 7.35 3.24 10.84
N MET A 354 6.47 2.32 11.24
CA MET A 354 5.94 1.28 10.36
C MET A 354 5.04 1.86 9.25
N ALA A 355 4.20 2.85 9.56
CA ALA A 355 3.41 3.55 8.55
C ALA A 355 4.30 4.27 7.52
N TRP A 356 5.38 4.92 7.99
CA TRP A 356 6.40 5.52 7.13
C TRP A 356 7.07 4.47 6.23
N LEU A 357 7.47 3.32 6.79
CA LEU A 357 8.15 2.26 6.04
C LEU A 357 7.27 1.64 4.95
N VAL A 358 5.98 1.46 5.24
CA VAL A 358 4.99 1.00 4.25
C VAL A 358 4.80 2.03 3.15
N LEU A 359 4.66 3.32 3.49
CA LEU A 359 4.62 4.38 2.47
C LEU A 359 5.91 4.46 1.64
N TRP A 360 7.08 4.29 2.26
CA TRP A 360 8.35 4.24 1.54
C TRP A 360 8.35 3.09 0.55
N PHE A 361 7.96 1.91 0.99
CA PHE A 361 7.91 0.74 0.13
C PHE A 361 6.92 0.89 -1.03
N GLN A 362 5.79 1.57 -0.82
CA GLN A 362 4.77 1.76 -1.85
C GLN A 362 5.06 2.92 -2.82
N THR A 363 5.86 3.91 -2.42
CA THR A 363 5.97 5.19 -3.16
C THR A 363 7.40 5.64 -3.49
N SER A 364 8.43 4.97 -2.98
CA SER A 364 9.85 5.32 -3.22
C SER A 364 10.41 4.67 -4.48
N ARG A 365 11.26 5.38 -5.23
CA ARG A 365 12.05 4.79 -6.33
C ARG A 365 13.04 3.73 -5.87
N GLU A 366 13.42 3.79 -4.59
CA GLU A 366 14.36 2.85 -3.99
C GLU A 366 13.72 1.50 -3.62
N SER A 367 12.38 1.43 -3.63
CA SER A 367 11.62 0.21 -3.33
C SER A 367 11.33 -0.64 -4.59
N LEU A 368 10.60 -1.74 -4.41
CA LEU A 368 10.35 -2.71 -5.47
C LEU A 368 9.50 -2.16 -6.60
N GLY A 369 10.09 -2.22 -7.79
CA GLY A 369 9.40 -1.97 -9.04
C GLY A 369 8.77 -0.59 -9.08
N CYS A 370 9.34 0.38 -8.35
CA CYS A 370 8.87 1.75 -8.43
C CYS A 370 9.60 2.58 -9.51
N ASN A 371 9.74 1.97 -10.68
CA ASN A 371 10.48 2.49 -11.82
C ASN A 371 9.50 2.52 -12.99
N ALA A 372 8.71 3.59 -13.11
CA ALA A 372 7.66 3.68 -14.13
C ALA A 372 8.18 4.02 -15.54
N VAL A 373 9.48 4.33 -15.67
CA VAL A 373 10.08 4.76 -16.93
C VAL A 373 11.12 3.73 -17.37
N ALA A 374 10.85 3.10 -18.52
CA ALA A 374 11.78 2.16 -19.13
C ALA A 374 13.06 2.87 -19.56
N PRO A 375 14.24 2.25 -19.41
CA PRO A 375 15.46 2.72 -20.04
C PRO A 375 15.26 2.87 -21.54
N VAL A 376 15.68 4.00 -22.11
CA VAL A 376 15.56 4.27 -23.55
C VAL A 376 16.82 3.80 -24.25
N ALA A 377 16.66 2.90 -25.22
CA ALA A 377 17.77 2.47 -26.07
C ALA A 377 18.18 3.60 -27.04
N PRO A 378 19.49 3.89 -27.17
CA PRO A 378 20.01 4.72 -28.24
C PRO A 378 19.56 4.21 -29.62
N THR A 379 19.34 5.12 -30.58
CA THR A 379 18.81 4.77 -31.92
C THR A 379 19.73 3.85 -32.72
N ASN A 380 21.03 3.81 -32.41
CA ASN A 380 22.01 2.91 -33.01
C ASN A 380 21.95 1.47 -32.48
N CYS A 381 21.13 1.18 -31.45
CA CYS A 381 21.02 -0.16 -30.85
C CYS A 381 19.97 -1.07 -31.50
N GLY A 382 19.29 -0.59 -32.55
CA GLY A 382 18.23 -1.34 -33.22
C GLY A 382 16.95 -1.49 -32.38
N GLY A 383 16.04 -2.35 -32.83
CA GLY A 383 14.81 -2.67 -32.10
C GLY A 383 15.06 -3.53 -30.86
N ALA A 384 14.10 -3.52 -29.92
CA ALA A 384 14.17 -4.35 -28.72
C ALA A 384 14.27 -5.83 -29.09
N PRO A 385 15.31 -6.54 -28.61
CA PRO A 385 15.46 -7.94 -28.95
C PRO A 385 14.43 -8.79 -28.18
N PRO A 386 13.99 -9.95 -28.71
CA PRO A 386 12.89 -10.74 -28.15
C PRO A 386 13.07 -11.12 -26.67
N TRP A 387 14.32 -11.33 -26.27
CA TRP A 387 14.70 -11.71 -24.91
C TRP A 387 14.63 -10.56 -23.90
N SER A 388 14.57 -9.29 -24.33
CA SER A 388 14.58 -8.13 -23.42
C SER A 388 13.34 -8.04 -22.52
N ASN A 389 12.35 -8.91 -22.74
CA ASN A 389 11.17 -9.07 -21.89
C ASN A 389 11.17 -10.45 -21.18
N PRO A 390 11.43 -10.49 -19.85
CA PRO A 390 11.40 -11.70 -19.04
C PRO A 390 9.99 -12.23 -18.74
N VAL A 391 8.97 -11.78 -19.44
CA VAL A 391 7.59 -12.27 -19.26
C VAL A 391 7.08 -12.93 -20.55
N VAL A 392 7.82 -12.83 -21.65
CA VAL A 392 7.47 -13.43 -22.93
C VAL A 392 8.22 -14.77 -23.09
N PRO A 393 7.52 -15.86 -23.44
CA PRO A 393 8.17 -17.13 -23.77
C PRO A 393 9.19 -16.93 -24.89
N GLY A 394 10.37 -17.52 -24.77
CA GLY A 394 11.36 -17.48 -25.85
C GLY A 394 10.90 -18.26 -27.09
N ASP A 395 11.54 -18.01 -28.23
CA ASP A 395 11.26 -18.64 -29.53
C ASP A 395 11.28 -20.20 -29.50
N ALA A 396 11.80 -20.80 -28.42
CA ALA A 396 11.85 -22.25 -28.20
C ALA A 396 10.60 -22.86 -27.52
N GLY A 397 9.53 -22.09 -27.31
CA GLY A 397 8.22 -22.62 -26.90
C GLY A 397 8.13 -23.25 -25.50
N SER A 398 9.21 -23.24 -24.71
CA SER A 398 9.19 -23.62 -23.30
C SER A 398 10.20 -22.78 -22.51
N GLY A 399 9.69 -21.99 -21.57
CA GLY A 399 10.49 -21.09 -20.74
C GLY A 399 10.56 -19.65 -21.24
N VAL A 400 10.75 -18.75 -20.29
CA VAL A 400 10.96 -17.32 -20.51
C VAL A 400 12.25 -17.12 -21.32
N GLY A 401 12.22 -16.30 -22.38
CA GLY A 401 13.39 -16.02 -23.21
C GLY A 401 14.55 -15.45 -22.40
N GLY A 402 15.65 -16.19 -22.31
CA GLY A 402 16.91 -15.67 -21.79
C GLY A 402 17.65 -14.88 -22.87
N PRO A 403 18.38 -13.81 -22.53
CA PRO A 403 19.33 -13.18 -23.43
C PRO A 403 20.25 -14.20 -24.13
N PRO A 404 20.43 -14.14 -25.46
CA PRO A 404 21.37 -14.97 -26.16
C PRO A 404 22.79 -14.60 -25.73
N PRO A 405 23.73 -15.55 -25.75
CA PRO A 405 25.14 -15.24 -25.58
C PRO A 405 25.58 -14.19 -26.63
N PRO A 406 26.42 -13.21 -26.27
CA PRO A 406 26.91 -12.23 -27.25
C PRO A 406 27.63 -12.92 -28.41
N GLU A 407 27.45 -12.42 -29.63
CA GLU A 407 28.18 -12.91 -30.81
C GLU A 407 29.66 -12.53 -30.71
N ILE A 408 30.54 -13.54 -30.68
CA ILE A 408 31.99 -13.36 -30.60
C ILE A 408 32.60 -13.63 -31.98
N ASP A 409 33.35 -12.68 -32.53
CA ASP A 409 34.15 -12.91 -33.74
C ASP A 409 35.25 -13.94 -33.42
N LYS A 410 35.23 -15.07 -34.13
CA LYS A 410 36.11 -16.24 -33.91
C LYS A 410 37.58 -15.96 -34.25
N LYS A 411 37.96 -14.76 -34.68
CA LYS A 411 39.28 -14.48 -35.30
C LYS A 411 40.32 -13.74 -34.46
N VAL A 412 40.08 -13.40 -33.19
CA VAL A 412 41.06 -12.59 -32.41
C VAL A 412 41.27 -13.18 -31.02
N LYS A 413 42.48 -13.02 -30.44
CA LYS A 413 42.88 -13.47 -29.10
C LYS A 413 43.13 -12.25 -28.21
N VAL A 414 42.64 -12.30 -26.96
CA VAL A 414 42.53 -11.26 -25.90
C VAL A 414 41.14 -10.58 -25.77
N GLY A 415 40.23 -11.25 -25.06
CA GLY A 415 38.90 -10.75 -24.62
C GLY A 415 38.06 -11.80 -23.86
N ASN A 416 38.73 -12.68 -23.11
CA ASN A 416 38.15 -13.86 -22.43
C ASN A 416 37.30 -13.57 -21.20
N VAL A 417 37.79 -12.66 -20.37
CA VAL A 417 37.14 -12.28 -19.10
C VAL A 417 35.85 -11.52 -19.38
N ILE A 418 35.81 -10.80 -20.49
CA ILE A 418 34.80 -9.79 -20.79
C ILE A 418 33.52 -10.45 -21.26
N CYS A 419 33.63 -11.42 -22.17
CA CYS A 419 32.51 -12.27 -22.55
C CYS A 419 31.98 -13.10 -21.37
N ALA A 420 32.87 -13.56 -20.46
CA ALA A 420 32.46 -14.29 -19.26
C ALA A 420 31.71 -13.41 -18.24
N VAL A 421 32.18 -12.19 -17.97
CA VAL A 421 31.49 -11.24 -17.07
C VAL A 421 30.12 -10.86 -17.64
N ILE A 422 30.04 -10.59 -18.95
CA ILE A 422 28.76 -10.30 -19.62
C ILE A 422 27.82 -11.51 -19.54
N LEU A 423 28.30 -12.71 -19.86
CA LEU A 423 27.51 -13.95 -19.78
C LEU A 423 27.07 -14.30 -18.36
N ALA A 424 27.89 -14.01 -17.35
CA ALA A 424 27.53 -14.21 -15.95
C ALA A 424 26.45 -13.21 -15.52
N ILE A 425 26.53 -11.95 -15.96
CA ILE A 425 25.47 -10.95 -15.75
C ILE A 425 24.20 -11.37 -16.47
N LEU A 426 24.32 -11.84 -17.71
CA LEU A 426 23.20 -12.40 -18.45
C LEU A 426 22.53 -13.53 -17.71
N GLY A 427 23.34 -14.44 -17.17
CA GLY A 427 22.87 -15.56 -16.39
C GLY A 427 22.13 -15.14 -15.12
N ILE A 428 22.69 -14.20 -14.37
CA ILE A 428 22.11 -13.63 -13.16
C ILE A 428 20.81 -12.89 -13.45
N VAL A 429 20.83 -12.01 -14.44
CA VAL A 429 19.67 -11.19 -14.82
C VAL A 429 18.56 -12.10 -15.34
N ALA A 430 18.88 -13.09 -16.18
CA ALA A 430 17.93 -14.11 -16.64
C ALA A 430 17.37 -14.97 -15.49
N PHE A 431 18.21 -15.27 -14.49
CA PHE A 431 17.83 -16.03 -13.31
C PHE A 431 16.81 -15.28 -12.43
N CYS A 432 16.91 -13.94 -12.31
CA CYS A 432 15.99 -13.11 -11.52
C CYS A 432 14.51 -13.30 -11.89
N PHE A 433 14.20 -13.64 -13.14
CA PHE A 433 12.82 -13.57 -13.66
C PHE A 433 12.34 -14.85 -14.35
N GLY A 434 12.88 -16.01 -13.95
CA GLY A 434 12.31 -17.31 -14.28
C GLY A 434 12.93 -18.04 -15.48
N ALA A 435 13.95 -17.48 -16.13
CA ALA A 435 14.73 -18.17 -17.16
C ALA A 435 15.85 -19.04 -16.54
N TRP A 436 15.55 -19.80 -15.48
CA TRP A 436 16.46 -20.62 -14.67
C TRP A 436 17.42 -21.54 -15.44
N VAL A 437 16.93 -22.29 -16.44
CA VAL A 437 17.75 -23.20 -17.26
C VAL A 437 18.70 -22.41 -18.17
N ALA A 438 18.21 -21.32 -18.77
CA ALA A 438 19.02 -20.45 -19.62
C ALA A 438 20.04 -19.66 -18.80
N GLY A 439 19.67 -19.21 -17.60
CA GLY A 439 20.53 -18.49 -16.68
C GLY A 439 21.66 -19.36 -16.13
N GLY A 440 21.34 -20.57 -15.67
CA GLY A 440 22.34 -21.55 -15.22
C GLY A 440 23.28 -22.01 -16.33
N ALA A 441 22.77 -22.21 -17.55
CA ALA A 441 23.59 -22.52 -18.72
C ALA A 441 24.47 -21.33 -19.17
N ALA A 442 23.99 -20.09 -19.05
CA ALA A 442 24.78 -18.90 -19.33
C ALA A 442 25.89 -18.68 -18.28
N ILE A 443 25.64 -18.97 -17.01
CA ILE A 443 26.67 -18.97 -15.95
C ILE A 443 27.71 -20.07 -16.20
N ALA A 444 27.29 -21.31 -16.48
CA ALA A 444 28.20 -22.41 -16.79
C ALA A 444 29.00 -22.16 -18.09
N GLY A 445 28.35 -21.55 -19.09
CA GLY A 445 28.95 -21.10 -20.34
C GLY A 445 29.96 -19.97 -20.12
N ALA A 446 29.68 -19.01 -19.23
CA ALA A 446 30.62 -17.96 -18.83
C ALA A 446 31.92 -18.54 -18.25
N VAL A 447 31.80 -19.54 -17.36
CA VAL A 447 32.94 -20.24 -16.75
C VAL A 447 33.76 -21.00 -17.80
N ALA A 448 33.10 -21.63 -18.78
CA ALA A 448 33.78 -22.33 -19.87
C ALA A 448 34.42 -21.40 -20.92
N LEU A 449 33.81 -20.24 -21.19
CA LEU A 449 34.28 -19.24 -22.17
C LEU A 449 35.46 -18.39 -21.67
N ALA A 450 35.71 -18.36 -20.36
CA ALA A 450 36.90 -17.72 -19.77
C ALA A 450 38.23 -18.28 -20.32
N VAL A 451 38.21 -19.35 -21.12
CA VAL A 451 39.38 -20.09 -21.60
C VAL A 451 39.79 -19.76 -23.06
N THR A 452 39.02 -19.03 -23.92
CA THR A 452 39.24 -19.12 -25.40
C THR A 452 39.13 -17.94 -26.43
N ALA A 453 38.75 -16.68 -26.18
CA ALA A 453 38.51 -15.62 -27.20
C ALA A 453 39.02 -14.16 -26.92
N GLY A 454 38.82 -13.28 -27.93
CA GLY A 454 39.42 -11.94 -28.25
C GLY A 454 38.55 -10.66 -28.19
N THR A 455 39.04 -9.57 -28.83
CA THR A 455 38.66 -8.12 -28.74
C THR A 455 37.16 -7.73 -28.75
N ILE A 456 36.82 -6.56 -28.16
CA ILE A 456 35.45 -6.08 -27.89
C ILE A 456 34.94 -5.07 -28.94
N ASP A 457 33.67 -5.23 -29.33
CA ASP A 457 32.87 -4.19 -29.98
C ASP A 457 32.14 -3.34 -28.91
N TRP A 458 32.65 -2.13 -28.66
CA TRP A 458 32.15 -1.25 -27.60
C TRP A 458 30.72 -0.74 -27.84
N ASP A 459 30.32 -0.56 -29.10
CA ASP A 459 28.97 -0.10 -29.44
C ASP A 459 27.95 -1.21 -29.18
N LYS A 460 28.24 -2.44 -29.61
CA LYS A 460 27.42 -3.61 -29.23
C LYS A 460 27.37 -3.83 -27.73
N PHE A 461 28.47 -3.58 -27.03
CA PHE A 461 28.53 -3.72 -25.58
C PHE A 461 27.60 -2.71 -24.87
N ARG A 462 27.68 -1.42 -25.24
CA ARG A 462 26.75 -0.38 -24.74
C ARG A 462 25.30 -0.74 -25.01
N CYS A 463 24.98 -1.18 -26.22
CA CYS A 463 23.63 -1.60 -26.58
C CYS A 463 23.16 -2.80 -25.74
N SER A 464 24.04 -3.76 -25.47
CA SER A 464 23.73 -4.90 -24.61
C SER A 464 23.43 -4.47 -23.17
N LEU A 465 24.23 -3.57 -22.59
CA LEU A 465 24.01 -3.03 -21.24
C LEU A 465 22.64 -2.33 -21.12
N VAL A 466 22.23 -1.55 -22.13
CA VAL A 466 20.91 -0.93 -22.14
C VAL A 466 19.80 -1.99 -22.18
N TRP A 467 19.92 -3.01 -23.03
CA TRP A 467 18.94 -4.10 -23.07
C TRP A 467 18.88 -4.91 -21.76
N TYR A 468 19.98 -5.01 -20.99
CA TYR A 468 19.96 -5.62 -19.65
C TYR A 468 19.21 -4.78 -18.64
N ARG A 469 19.37 -3.45 -18.70
CA ARG A 469 18.57 -2.54 -17.90
C ARG A 469 17.09 -2.65 -18.26
N VAL A 470 16.75 -2.78 -19.55
CA VAL A 470 15.37 -3.03 -20.00
C VAL A 470 14.84 -4.37 -19.48
N TYR A 471 15.65 -5.43 -19.50
CA TYR A 471 15.27 -6.73 -18.94
C TYR A 471 14.98 -6.64 -17.44
N MET A 472 15.90 -6.05 -16.66
CA MET A 472 15.71 -5.83 -15.24
C MET A 472 14.48 -4.97 -14.94
N TYR A 473 14.28 -3.91 -15.74
CA TYR A 473 13.10 -3.07 -15.65
C TYR A 473 11.82 -3.88 -15.86
N ASN A 474 11.73 -4.67 -16.93
CA ASN A 474 10.54 -5.47 -17.24
C ASN A 474 10.27 -6.54 -16.18
N GLY A 475 11.31 -7.14 -15.61
CA GLY A 475 11.16 -8.10 -14.52
C GLY A 475 10.72 -7.46 -13.20
N LEU A 476 11.31 -6.32 -12.83
CA LEU A 476 10.88 -5.55 -11.66
C LEU A 476 9.44 -5.03 -11.82
N ARG A 477 9.05 -4.68 -13.05
CA ARG A 477 7.68 -4.36 -13.41
C ARG A 477 6.76 -5.57 -13.22
N ALA A 478 7.12 -6.76 -13.69
CA ALA A 478 6.30 -7.96 -13.48
C ALA A 478 6.09 -8.28 -11.98
N LEU A 479 7.13 -8.08 -11.16
CA LEU A 479 7.02 -8.23 -9.71
C LEU A 479 6.10 -7.15 -9.10
N HIS A 480 6.21 -5.91 -9.57
CA HIS A 480 5.29 -4.83 -9.20
C HIS A 480 3.85 -5.18 -9.55
N ASP A 481 3.58 -5.65 -10.76
CA ASP A 481 2.24 -6.03 -11.22
C ASP A 481 1.63 -7.09 -10.29
N VAL A 482 2.39 -8.15 -9.96
CA VAL A 482 1.97 -9.19 -9.01
C VAL A 482 1.66 -8.61 -7.63
N MET A 483 2.47 -7.68 -7.13
CA MET A 483 2.25 -7.05 -5.82
C MET A 483 1.05 -6.09 -5.84
N SER A 484 0.83 -5.39 -6.95
CA SER A 484 -0.31 -4.50 -7.17
C SER A 484 -1.62 -5.31 -7.14
N LEU A 485 -1.65 -6.43 -7.87
CA LEU A 485 -2.77 -7.38 -7.86
C LEU A 485 -2.94 -8.07 -6.49
N GLY A 486 -1.84 -8.30 -5.79
CA GLY A 486 -1.86 -8.76 -4.40
C GLY A 486 -2.50 -7.75 -3.43
N GLY A 487 -2.76 -6.51 -3.85
CA GLY A 487 -3.24 -5.43 -2.99
C GLY A 487 -2.17 -4.86 -2.05
N LEU A 488 -0.89 -5.05 -2.37
CA LEU A 488 0.25 -4.65 -1.52
C LEU A 488 0.85 -3.29 -1.94
N VAL A 489 0.88 -2.99 -3.22
CA VAL A 489 1.38 -1.71 -3.77
C VAL A 489 0.33 -1.07 -4.68
N HIS A 490 0.50 0.22 -4.97
CA HIS A 490 -0.35 0.94 -5.91
C HIS A 490 -0.03 0.51 -7.34
N PRO A 491 -1.04 0.42 -8.23
CA PRO A 491 -0.80 0.26 -9.66
C PRO A 491 -0.12 1.51 -10.24
N TYR A 492 0.34 1.42 -11.49
CA TYR A 492 0.82 2.58 -12.23
C TYR A 492 -0.32 3.39 -12.86
N THR A 493 -0.14 4.70 -13.07
CA THR A 493 -1.17 5.55 -13.71
C THR A 493 -1.73 4.99 -15.03
N PRO A 494 -0.91 4.48 -15.97
CA PRO A 494 -1.45 3.91 -17.20
C PRO A 494 -2.40 2.73 -16.97
N GLU A 495 -2.26 2.00 -15.86
CA GLU A 495 -3.11 0.87 -15.51
C GLU A 495 -4.49 1.32 -15.02
N LEU A 496 -4.67 2.57 -14.58
CA LEU A 496 -6.02 3.12 -14.38
C LEU A 496 -6.82 3.18 -15.69
N SER A 497 -6.13 3.24 -16.82
CA SER A 497 -6.78 3.34 -18.12
C SER A 497 -7.14 1.99 -18.72
N VAL A 498 -6.79 0.89 -18.04
CA VAL A 498 -6.99 -0.47 -18.51
C VAL A 498 -7.99 -1.15 -17.58
N ASP A 499 -9.21 -1.37 -18.07
CA ASP A 499 -10.32 -1.86 -17.22
C ASP A 499 -10.29 -3.37 -17.01
N ASP A 500 -9.44 -4.06 -17.76
CA ASP A 500 -9.27 -5.50 -17.76
C ASP A 500 -7.81 -5.85 -17.99
N THR A 501 -7.21 -6.54 -17.01
CA THR A 501 -5.83 -7.02 -17.10
C THR A 501 -5.85 -8.54 -17.31
N ALA A 502 -5.29 -8.99 -18.42
CA ALA A 502 -5.15 -10.41 -18.72
C ALA A 502 -3.87 -10.98 -18.09
N ILE A 503 -3.99 -12.09 -17.34
CA ILE A 503 -2.87 -12.69 -16.63
C ILE A 503 -2.83 -14.19 -16.85
N GLN A 504 -1.67 -14.70 -17.26
CA GLN A 504 -1.39 -16.14 -17.40
C GLN A 504 -0.20 -16.56 -16.53
N LEU A 505 -0.15 -16.10 -15.27
CA LEU A 505 0.94 -16.42 -14.35
C LEU A 505 0.73 -17.74 -13.58
N LEU A 506 -0.52 -18.14 -13.33
CA LEU A 506 -0.89 -19.38 -12.63
C LEU A 506 -2.16 -19.97 -13.25
N SER A 507 -2.22 -21.30 -13.41
CA SER A 507 -3.37 -22.01 -14.00
C SER A 507 -4.67 -21.88 -13.19
N SER A 508 -4.59 -21.38 -11.95
CA SER A 508 -5.71 -21.16 -11.04
C SER A 508 -6.14 -19.69 -10.92
N MET A 509 -5.46 -18.76 -11.60
CA MET A 509 -5.89 -17.35 -11.62
C MET A 509 -6.94 -17.13 -12.70
N PRO A 510 -7.90 -16.20 -12.48
CA PRO A 510 -8.75 -15.71 -13.55
C PRO A 510 -7.90 -15.24 -14.73
N THR A 511 -8.26 -15.63 -15.94
CA THR A 511 -7.57 -15.17 -17.16
C THR A 511 -7.71 -13.66 -17.37
N HIS A 512 -8.76 -13.07 -16.79
CA HIS A 512 -9.09 -11.65 -16.86
C HIS A 512 -9.42 -11.14 -15.46
N ILE A 513 -8.78 -10.03 -15.07
CA ILE A 513 -8.99 -9.39 -13.77
C ILE A 513 -9.52 -7.97 -14.04
N ARG A 514 -10.69 -7.66 -13.45
CA ARG A 514 -11.27 -6.32 -13.51
C ARG A 514 -10.36 -5.35 -12.77
N THR A 515 -9.89 -4.33 -13.47
CA THR A 515 -8.91 -3.35 -12.97
C THR A 515 -9.30 -1.95 -13.43
N GLY A 516 -8.40 -0.97 -13.30
CA GLY A 516 -8.59 0.35 -13.92
C GLY A 516 -9.59 1.27 -13.22
N ASP A 517 -10.15 2.20 -13.99
CA ASP A 517 -11.15 3.16 -13.52
C ASP A 517 -12.50 2.49 -13.18
N HIS A 518 -12.78 1.34 -13.81
CA HIS A 518 -14.04 0.62 -13.65
C HIS A 518 -14.21 0.02 -12.25
N ILE A 519 -13.12 -0.17 -11.49
CA ILE A 519 -13.17 -0.68 -10.11
C ILE A 519 -13.17 0.42 -9.04
N VAL A 520 -13.12 1.69 -9.42
CA VAL A 520 -13.17 2.82 -8.45
C VAL A 520 -14.49 3.59 -8.50
N MET A 521 -15.39 3.25 -9.42
CA MET A 521 -16.75 3.82 -9.48
C MET A 521 -17.71 3.07 -8.55
N SER A 522 -18.50 3.81 -7.77
CA SER A 522 -19.52 3.25 -6.89
C SER A 522 -20.65 2.56 -7.67
N ARG A 523 -21.30 1.59 -7.01
CA ARG A 523 -22.38 0.78 -7.61
C ARG A 523 -23.73 1.29 -7.15
N PRO A 524 -24.48 2.01 -8.01
CA PRO A 524 -25.71 2.64 -7.60
C PRO A 524 -26.82 1.61 -7.35
N GLY A 525 -27.52 1.73 -6.21
CA GLY A 525 -28.78 1.04 -5.96
C GLY A 525 -28.71 -0.50 -5.97
N GLN A 526 -27.56 -1.09 -5.63
CA GLN A 526 -27.40 -2.54 -5.59
C GLN A 526 -28.29 -3.14 -4.48
N GLU A 527 -29.39 -3.80 -4.87
CA GLU A 527 -30.34 -4.49 -3.97
C GLU A 527 -29.72 -5.74 -3.33
N ARG A 528 -28.65 -6.29 -3.93
CA ARG A 528 -27.91 -7.45 -3.42
C ARG A 528 -26.69 -7.00 -2.60
N TYR A 529 -26.96 -6.33 -1.48
CA TYR A 529 -25.96 -5.81 -0.56
C TYR A 529 -26.44 -6.01 0.90
N PRO A 530 -25.54 -6.16 1.88
CA PRO A 530 -24.12 -6.44 1.72
C PRO A 530 -23.87 -7.93 1.42
N ALA A 531 -22.89 -8.24 0.57
CA ALA A 531 -22.46 -9.63 0.40
C ALA A 531 -21.85 -10.20 1.69
N VAL A 532 -22.01 -11.50 1.92
CA VAL A 532 -21.46 -12.20 3.10
C VAL A 532 -19.93 -12.13 3.18
N PRO A 533 -19.33 -12.43 4.35
CA PRO A 533 -17.89 -12.52 4.49
C PRO A 533 -17.25 -13.45 3.47
N TRP A 534 -16.16 -12.97 2.86
CA TRP A 534 -15.25 -13.74 2.03
C TRP A 534 -14.76 -14.96 2.83
N ASP A 535 -14.75 -16.11 2.15
CA ASP A 535 -14.38 -17.40 2.72
C ASP A 535 -12.88 -17.60 2.87
N GLY A 536 -12.07 -16.63 2.42
CA GLY A 536 -10.62 -16.68 2.47
C GLY A 536 -9.98 -17.43 1.30
N ASN A 537 -10.76 -17.87 0.30
CA ASN A 537 -10.22 -18.60 -0.86
C ASN A 537 -9.32 -17.70 -1.72
N GLY A 538 -8.07 -18.14 -1.89
CA GLY A 538 -7.03 -17.38 -2.59
C GLY A 538 -7.45 -16.90 -3.98
N PHE A 539 -7.16 -15.63 -4.28
CA PHE A 539 -7.36 -14.94 -5.55
C PHE A 539 -8.83 -14.66 -5.95
N THR A 540 -9.83 -14.96 -5.13
CA THR A 540 -11.22 -14.59 -5.46
C THR A 540 -11.57 -13.14 -5.08
N TRP A 541 -10.65 -12.41 -4.44
CA TRP A 541 -10.85 -10.99 -4.08
C TRP A 541 -10.85 -10.05 -5.28
N PHE A 542 -10.45 -10.53 -6.46
CA PHE A 542 -10.53 -9.81 -7.73
C PHE A 542 -11.95 -9.64 -8.24
N ASP A 543 -12.81 -10.62 -7.95
CA ASP A 543 -14.17 -10.63 -8.43
C ASP A 543 -15.12 -9.88 -7.51
N ASP A 544 -16.19 -9.40 -8.12
CA ASP A 544 -17.32 -8.89 -7.37
C ASP A 544 -17.87 -10.00 -6.48
N PRO A 545 -18.19 -9.71 -5.20
CA PRO A 545 -18.68 -10.75 -4.32
C PRO A 545 -20.03 -11.25 -4.86
N THR A 546 -20.06 -12.49 -5.34
CA THR A 546 -21.24 -13.17 -5.86
C THR A 546 -21.63 -14.27 -4.88
N GLY A 547 -22.76 -14.13 -4.17
CA GLY A 547 -23.12 -15.11 -3.16
C GLY A 547 -24.30 -14.72 -2.27
N SER A 548 -24.38 -15.40 -1.13
CA SER A 548 -25.32 -15.10 -0.06
C SER A 548 -25.15 -13.66 0.41
N LEU A 549 -26.25 -13.09 0.92
CA LEU A 549 -26.26 -11.75 1.47
C LEU A 549 -26.28 -11.83 2.99
N GLU A 550 -25.62 -10.88 3.65
CA GLU A 550 -25.72 -10.73 5.10
C GLU A 550 -27.09 -10.15 5.45
N GLU A 551 -27.74 -10.74 6.46
CA GLU A 551 -28.97 -10.21 7.03
C GLU A 551 -28.71 -9.29 8.24
N PRO A 552 -29.46 -8.18 8.38
CA PRO A 552 -30.53 -7.73 7.48
C PRO A 552 -29.99 -7.14 6.17
N LEU A 553 -30.65 -7.45 5.05
CA LEU A 553 -30.35 -6.86 3.73
C LEU A 553 -30.37 -5.32 3.78
N ARG A 554 -29.49 -4.69 2.99
CA ARG A 554 -29.38 -3.23 2.84
C ARG A 554 -29.20 -2.85 1.36
N THR A 555 -29.43 -1.59 1.03
CA THR A 555 -29.20 -1.08 -0.33
C THR A 555 -28.02 -0.11 -0.33
N ALA A 556 -27.12 -0.26 -1.32
CA ALA A 556 -26.07 0.73 -1.58
C ALA A 556 -26.68 2.10 -1.95
N ALA A 557 -25.89 3.18 -1.80
CA ALA A 557 -26.33 4.52 -2.22
C ALA A 557 -26.66 4.55 -3.73
N LEU A 558 -27.50 5.50 -4.15
CA LEU A 558 -27.90 5.66 -5.55
C LEU A 558 -26.87 6.37 -6.42
N ALA A 559 -25.82 6.92 -5.82
CA ALA A 559 -24.78 7.62 -6.58
C ALA A 559 -23.92 6.62 -7.38
N ALA A 560 -23.78 6.92 -8.67
CA ALA A 560 -22.69 6.44 -9.50
C ALA A 560 -21.61 7.53 -9.50
N ALA A 561 -20.63 7.40 -8.63
CA ALA A 561 -19.61 8.42 -8.38
C ALA A 561 -18.22 7.79 -8.37
N TYR A 562 -17.28 8.51 -8.96
CA TYR A 562 -15.86 8.31 -8.75
C TYR A 562 -15.45 8.84 -7.36
N PRO A 563 -14.19 8.61 -6.92
CA PRO A 563 -13.73 9.10 -5.63
C PRO A 563 -13.89 10.61 -5.39
N SER A 564 -13.91 11.43 -6.44
CA SER A 564 -14.21 12.87 -6.32
C SER A 564 -15.51 13.11 -5.54
N GLY A 565 -16.52 12.27 -5.77
CA GLY A 565 -17.84 12.40 -5.15
C GLY A 565 -17.77 12.48 -3.63
N PHE A 566 -16.93 11.68 -2.97
CA PHE A 566 -16.79 11.72 -1.51
C PHE A 566 -15.60 12.57 -1.02
N LEU A 567 -14.75 13.04 -1.93
CA LEU A 567 -13.61 13.90 -1.61
C LEU A 567 -14.00 15.38 -1.60
N ASP A 568 -14.27 15.95 -2.79
CA ASP A 568 -14.47 17.40 -2.99
C ASP A 568 -15.15 17.69 -4.35
N ASP A 569 -16.20 16.95 -4.71
CA ASP A 569 -16.96 17.22 -5.94
C ASP A 569 -18.00 18.31 -5.70
N PRO A 570 -17.90 19.48 -6.38
CA PRO A 570 -18.88 20.55 -6.24
C PRO A 570 -20.25 20.19 -6.82
N ALA A 571 -20.33 19.18 -7.69
CA ALA A 571 -21.59 18.66 -8.22
C ALA A 571 -22.25 17.65 -7.28
N ASN A 572 -21.60 17.26 -6.17
CA ASN A 572 -22.20 16.35 -5.21
C ASN A 572 -23.43 17.03 -4.55
N PRO A 573 -24.65 16.45 -4.67
CA PRO A 573 -25.85 17.02 -4.05
C PRO A 573 -25.79 17.04 -2.51
N LEU A 574 -24.82 16.34 -1.92
CA LEU A 574 -24.51 16.32 -0.49
C LEU A 574 -23.30 17.19 -0.14
N GLY A 575 -22.88 18.08 -1.05
CA GLY A 575 -21.77 19.01 -0.83
C GLY A 575 -21.93 19.80 0.47
N SER A 576 -23.04 20.51 0.65
CA SER A 576 -23.27 21.30 1.87
C SER A 576 -23.71 20.52 3.11
N ARG A 577 -23.92 19.19 3.00
CA ARG A 577 -24.37 18.36 4.12
C ARG A 577 -23.17 17.79 4.85
N SER A 578 -23.03 18.17 6.10
CA SER A 578 -21.86 17.83 6.89
C SER A 578 -21.93 16.41 7.46
N THR A 579 -20.80 15.68 7.52
CA THR A 579 -20.66 14.48 8.38
C THR A 579 -20.98 14.79 9.85
N PHE A 580 -20.90 16.06 10.23
CA PHE A 580 -21.09 16.54 11.59
C PHE A 580 -22.56 16.92 11.89
N ASP A 581 -23.42 17.00 10.87
CA ASP A 581 -24.83 17.35 11.04
C ASP A 581 -25.69 16.12 11.30
N ALA A 582 -26.47 16.13 12.38
CA ALA A 582 -27.52 15.12 12.62
C ALA A 582 -28.75 15.28 11.71
N ALA A 583 -28.66 16.08 10.64
CA ALA A 583 -29.78 16.38 9.76
C ALA A 583 -30.23 15.13 8.97
N PRO A 584 -31.52 15.00 8.63
CA PRO A 584 -32.03 13.83 7.91
C PRO A 584 -31.32 13.68 6.57
N TRP A 585 -30.66 12.55 6.34
CA TRP A 585 -30.04 12.22 5.05
C TRP A 585 -31.05 12.28 3.91
N PRO A 586 -30.71 12.75 2.70
CA PRO A 586 -31.67 12.73 1.62
C PRO A 586 -31.78 11.29 1.11
N PHE A 587 -32.96 10.73 1.28
CA PHE A 587 -33.33 9.43 0.75
C PHE A 587 -34.21 9.62 -0.47
N ALA A 588 -34.03 8.76 -1.46
CA ALA A 588 -35.01 8.55 -2.51
C ALA A 588 -35.79 7.27 -2.22
N THR A 589 -37.09 7.28 -2.47
CA THR A 589 -37.91 6.08 -2.38
C THR A 589 -37.70 5.23 -3.64
N GLN A 590 -37.25 3.99 -3.47
CA GLN A 590 -37.17 3.00 -4.55
C GLN A 590 -38.12 1.83 -4.28
N GLY A 591 -38.67 1.25 -5.37
CA GLY A 591 -39.49 0.03 -5.32
C GLY A 591 -40.61 0.09 -4.27
N ALA A 592 -40.74 -0.97 -3.47
CA ALA A 592 -41.76 -1.17 -2.44
C ALA A 592 -41.69 -0.20 -1.22
N GLY A 593 -41.28 1.06 -1.43
CA GLY A 593 -41.21 2.08 -0.38
C GLY A 593 -39.86 2.16 0.34
N THR A 594 -38.81 1.50 -0.15
CA THR A 594 -37.48 1.48 0.49
C THR A 594 -36.79 2.82 0.34
N LEU A 595 -36.43 3.45 1.46
CA LEU A 595 -35.63 4.68 1.49
C LEU A 595 -34.16 4.34 1.22
N THR A 596 -33.63 4.84 0.10
CA THR A 596 -32.25 4.59 -0.33
C THR A 596 -31.42 5.88 -0.31
N PRO A 597 -30.22 5.89 0.29
CA PRO A 597 -29.36 7.07 0.33
C PRO A 597 -29.08 7.64 -1.07
N ALA A 598 -29.24 8.95 -1.26
CA ALA A 598 -29.06 9.58 -2.58
C ALA A 598 -27.59 9.66 -3.04
N GLY A 599 -26.62 9.73 -2.12
CA GLY A 599 -25.20 9.85 -2.44
C GLY A 599 -24.27 9.62 -1.24
N PHE A 600 -23.06 10.18 -1.28
CA PHE A 600 -22.03 10.11 -0.23
C PHE A 600 -21.69 11.51 0.31
N ILE A 601 -21.26 11.65 1.57
CA ILE A 601 -20.81 12.97 2.10
C ILE A 601 -19.59 13.46 1.28
N ASN A 602 -19.59 14.74 0.92
CA ASN A 602 -18.38 15.45 0.50
C ASN A 602 -17.54 15.81 1.75
N THR A 603 -16.37 15.18 1.88
CA THR A 603 -15.51 15.34 3.05
C THR A 603 -15.02 16.77 3.25
N VAL A 604 -14.60 17.43 2.18
CA VAL A 604 -14.00 18.76 2.27
C VAL A 604 -15.04 19.80 2.68
N ASP A 605 -16.22 19.78 2.05
CA ASP A 605 -17.29 20.69 2.43
C ASP A 605 -17.80 20.42 3.86
N ALA A 606 -17.90 19.15 4.28
CA ALA A 606 -18.25 18.79 5.65
C ALA A 606 -17.29 19.40 6.67
N MET A 607 -15.98 19.28 6.41
CA MET A 607 -14.92 19.87 7.24
C MET A 607 -15.01 21.39 7.30
N LEU A 608 -15.20 22.07 6.17
CA LEU A 608 -15.37 23.53 6.14
C LEU A 608 -16.59 23.97 6.95
N GLY A 609 -17.71 23.25 6.82
CA GLY A 609 -18.93 23.54 7.58
C GLY A 609 -18.74 23.43 9.10
N TRP A 610 -18.04 22.39 9.58
CA TRP A 610 -17.79 22.23 11.01
C TRP A 610 -16.76 23.22 11.54
N LEU A 611 -15.69 23.49 10.80
CA LEU A 611 -14.66 24.47 11.19
C LEU A 611 -15.21 25.91 11.25
N ALA A 612 -16.24 26.22 10.45
CA ALA A 612 -16.92 27.51 10.48
C ALA A 612 -17.96 27.64 11.61
N ALA A 613 -18.32 26.54 12.30
CA ALA A 613 -19.37 26.56 13.30
C ALA A 613 -18.90 27.25 14.61
N PRO A 614 -19.66 28.20 15.18
CA PRO A 614 -19.21 29.01 16.32
C PRO A 614 -18.79 28.23 17.58
N THR A 615 -19.37 27.04 17.78
CA THR A 615 -19.11 26.19 18.94
C THR A 615 -18.28 24.96 18.62
N ASN A 616 -18.02 24.67 17.34
CA ASN A 616 -17.49 23.39 16.88
C ASN A 616 -18.18 22.22 17.63
N GLY A 617 -19.46 21.96 17.36
CA GLY A 617 -20.29 21.03 18.13
C GLY A 617 -19.69 19.63 18.33
N PRO A 618 -20.26 18.81 19.24
CA PRO A 618 -19.74 17.48 19.53
C PRO A 618 -19.62 16.66 18.24
N LEU A 619 -18.52 15.91 18.13
CA LEU A 619 -18.32 15.02 16.99
C LEU A 619 -19.13 13.73 17.20
N PRO A 620 -19.90 13.29 16.19
CA PRO A 620 -20.68 12.06 16.30
C PRO A 620 -19.75 10.85 16.40
N GLU A 621 -20.26 9.76 16.96
CA GLU A 621 -19.52 8.51 17.04
C GLU A 621 -19.76 7.70 15.77
N HIS A 622 -18.70 7.55 14.98
CA HIS A 622 -18.74 6.85 13.72
C HIS A 622 -17.81 5.65 13.71
N ASP A 623 -18.33 4.53 13.22
CA ASP A 623 -17.55 3.44 12.65
C ASP A 623 -16.90 3.88 11.32
N LEU A 624 -15.62 4.17 11.39
CA LEU A 624 -14.77 4.67 10.32
C LEU A 624 -14.35 3.55 9.34
N ASP A 625 -14.69 2.29 9.61
CA ASP A 625 -14.44 1.16 8.71
C ASP A 625 -15.63 0.88 7.77
N GLY A 626 -16.79 1.47 8.08
CA GLY A 626 -18.02 1.27 7.32
C GLY A 626 -18.53 -0.17 7.45
N ASP A 627 -18.41 -0.81 8.61
CA ASP A 627 -18.79 -2.20 8.80
C ASP A 627 -20.28 -2.44 8.53
N ARG A 628 -21.16 -1.46 8.46
CA ARG A 628 -22.51 -1.70 7.91
C ARG A 628 -22.96 -0.71 6.85
N ALA A 629 -22.03 0.13 6.39
CA ALA A 629 -22.13 1.11 5.33
C ALA A 629 -23.57 1.30 4.81
N LEU A 630 -24.40 1.88 5.68
CA LEU A 630 -25.51 2.70 5.26
C LEU A 630 -24.83 4.02 4.94
N GLY A 631 -25.05 4.62 3.77
CA GLY A 631 -24.34 5.81 3.24
C GLY A 631 -24.11 7.01 4.17
N HIS A 632 -24.54 6.97 5.44
CA HIS A 632 -24.39 7.97 6.50
C HIS A 632 -24.56 7.42 7.94
N GLN A 633 -25.21 6.26 8.14
CA GLN A 633 -25.42 5.67 9.47
C GLN A 633 -24.33 4.64 9.78
N ASN A 634 -23.49 5.01 10.73
CA ASN A 634 -22.49 4.11 11.30
C ASN A 634 -23.06 3.47 12.57
N TRP A 635 -22.35 2.50 13.15
CA TRP A 635 -22.78 1.87 14.39
C TRP A 635 -22.00 2.46 15.56
N HIS A 636 -22.63 2.54 16.73
CA HIS A 636 -21.98 2.93 17.98
C HIS A 636 -22.29 1.91 19.08
N PHE A 637 -21.48 1.94 20.14
CA PHE A 637 -21.64 1.05 21.28
C PHE A 637 -22.76 1.52 22.20
N ILE A 638 -23.64 0.61 22.64
CA ILE A 638 -24.68 0.95 23.62
C ILE A 638 -23.97 1.29 24.95
N ASN A 639 -24.13 2.53 25.41
CA ASN A 639 -23.62 3.06 26.68
C ASN A 639 -22.09 2.96 26.89
N ASP A 640 -21.31 2.65 25.84
CA ASP A 640 -19.87 2.36 25.94
C ASP A 640 -19.50 1.23 26.93
N ASP A 641 -20.43 0.37 27.34
CA ASP A 641 -20.15 -0.67 28.33
C ASP A 641 -19.35 -1.84 27.74
N TRP A 642 -18.33 -2.30 28.47
CA TRP A 642 -17.63 -3.57 28.16
C TRP A 642 -18.46 -4.78 28.59
N THR A 643 -19.58 -4.97 27.90
CA THR A 643 -20.40 -6.18 28.01
C THR A 643 -19.77 -7.32 27.23
N ASN A 644 -20.02 -8.57 27.65
CA ASN A 644 -19.65 -9.75 26.89
C ASN A 644 -20.92 -10.51 26.48
N PRO A 645 -21.33 -10.45 25.19
CA PRO A 645 -20.71 -9.73 24.07
C PRO A 645 -20.99 -8.21 24.12
N VAL A 646 -20.16 -7.41 23.44
CA VAL A 646 -20.31 -5.95 23.37
C VAL A 646 -21.55 -5.60 22.55
N ASN A 647 -22.45 -4.77 23.09
CA ASN A 647 -23.68 -4.36 22.39
C ASN A 647 -23.45 -3.16 21.45
N ILE A 648 -24.09 -3.15 20.28
CA ILE A 648 -24.00 -2.08 19.27
C ILE A 648 -25.39 -1.70 18.73
N GLU A 649 -25.58 -0.43 18.37
CA GLU A 649 -26.78 0.11 17.72
C GLU A 649 -26.42 1.05 16.55
N PRO A 650 -27.29 1.24 15.55
CA PRO A 650 -27.13 2.31 14.57
C PRO A 650 -26.99 3.66 15.28
N SER A 651 -26.05 4.50 14.85
CA SER A 651 -26.02 5.92 15.23
C SER A 651 -27.33 6.56 14.80
N ALA A 652 -28.03 7.20 15.74
CA ALA A 652 -29.31 7.85 15.53
C ALA A 652 -29.24 8.89 14.41
#